data_AF-A0A971Q7R8-F1
#
_entry.id   AF-A0A971Q7R8-F1
#
_cell.length_a   1.000
_cell.length_b   1.000
_cell.length_c   1.000
_cell.angle_alpha   90.00
_cell.angle_beta   90.00
_cell.angle_gamma   90.00
#
_symmetry.space_group_name_H-M   'P 1'
#
loop_
_entity.id
_entity.type
_entity.pdbx_description
1 polymer ?
#
loop_
_entity_poly.entity_id
_entity_poly.type
_entity_poly.pdbx_seq_one_letter_code
_entity_poly.pdbx_strand_id
1 'polypeptide(L)'
;MLRCALIGLLWAGTVSAQVPQFIEGVSIEPTGWMNTAAGIEMGVDHYGKDWALSRQVLGAVTTKGEPAAAADRWSLTGSFAGFDFAQTISAAGPNKLHYHVEVASVSGVQTSQLAFVVTLPVKLYQGKSVECDGKTIALPQTYGEEFLYQAASAQTLTIPTESGQLVIRNGNGIIIQDPRKYGELYQWYTIRLSFSPASGVLTQSAIDLDIELQPYHTEPIDIRRQANMGFADEEPADGKGGWTDQGPNNDIRMLPVGPKRFGGVLFDVIDPTANDGKSCLIFSGPERGDFLKSATIPVANKTFAYLYFLHAIAWAPKGYATVGHVQVDYADGSRQTIAVEFDRDVSNWWNVLPTENGDVVWTATNGSCYIGLYLARFAVENKPIAQLTLETTGNAVWMVAGISGGEAVPRLFVPNPVYTVEGETWTPYVYDLSVQPDSIMDFSHMNHTPAGKFGRVIATADGRFAFADAPETPVRFCGANLCFSANFQDRAACERLAQNAARMGYNTIRFHHFDCGIGSFSDAVCTLNPVELDKLDYLLYCLKQQGIYVSIDLFSDRAIGQGIIPEAPASVHHDLKALIPVLDSAMANWKAYTRSLLTHVNPYTQLAWKDDPTLFSICVDNEDNLTYWWDEWPYVRDLYDQRFAEWLAAEGKAGLDGEA
;
A
#
# COMPACT_ATOMS: atom_id res chain seq x y z
N MET A 1 -4.70 -6.51 -19.13
CA MET A 1 -3.69 -6.67 -18.07
C MET A 1 -2.86 -5.40 -17.76
N LEU A 2 -2.76 -4.39 -18.64
CA LEU A 2 -2.19 -3.08 -18.25
C LEU A 2 -3.11 -2.20 -17.37
N ARG A 3 -4.40 -2.55 -17.22
CA ARG A 3 -5.36 -1.82 -16.36
C ARG A 3 -5.17 -2.05 -14.85
N CYS A 4 -4.48 -3.11 -14.43
CA CYS A 4 -4.35 -3.44 -12.99
C CYS A 4 -3.23 -2.67 -12.27
N ALA A 5 -2.22 -2.15 -13.00
CA ALA A 5 -1.06 -1.51 -12.39
C ALA A 5 -1.31 -0.04 -11.98
N LEU A 6 -2.31 0.64 -12.55
CA LEU A 6 -2.65 2.03 -12.17
C LEU A 6 -3.61 2.14 -10.98
N ILE A 7 -4.31 1.06 -10.61
CA ILE A 7 -5.36 1.11 -9.58
C ILE A 7 -4.78 1.12 -8.16
N GLY A 8 -3.56 0.59 -7.96
CA GLY A 8 -2.88 0.59 -6.66
C GLY A 8 -2.46 1.97 -6.13
N LEU A 9 -2.50 3.03 -6.96
CA LEU A 9 -2.16 4.41 -6.56
C LEU A 9 -3.39 5.28 -6.24
N LEU A 10 -4.61 4.77 -6.47
CA LEU A 10 -5.86 5.57 -6.42
C LEU A 10 -6.54 5.67 -5.04
N TRP A 11 -5.97 5.10 -3.98
CA TRP A 11 -6.59 5.10 -2.63
C TRP A 11 -5.70 5.62 -1.49
N ALA A 12 -4.65 6.38 -1.79
CA ALA A 12 -3.83 7.03 -0.75
C ALA A 12 -4.41 8.37 -0.23
N GLY A 13 -5.64 8.77 -0.62
CA GLY A 13 -6.09 10.16 -0.44
C GLY A 13 -7.56 10.41 -0.11
N THR A 14 -8.34 9.39 0.21
CA THR A 14 -9.63 9.56 0.91
C THR A 14 -9.39 9.25 2.39
N VAL A 15 -10.06 9.95 3.30
CA VAL A 15 -10.23 9.46 4.68
C VAL A 15 -11.17 8.25 4.58
N SER A 16 -10.66 7.16 4.02
CA SER A 16 -11.18 5.81 4.21
C SER A 16 -11.16 5.59 5.71
N ALA A 17 -12.29 5.19 6.30
CA ALA A 17 -12.28 4.70 7.66
C ALA A 17 -11.14 3.68 7.76
N GLN A 18 -10.10 4.02 8.52
CA GLN A 18 -8.85 3.27 8.56
C GLN A 18 -9.21 1.82 8.85
N VAL A 19 -9.06 0.95 7.84
CA VAL A 19 -9.49 -0.44 7.94
C VAL A 19 -8.74 -1.03 9.13
N PRO A 20 -9.44 -1.57 10.14
CA PRO A 20 -8.82 -2.04 11.37
C PRO A 20 -7.77 -3.10 11.07
N GLN A 21 -6.58 -2.92 11.64
CA GLN A 21 -5.53 -3.93 11.60
C GLN A 21 -5.73 -4.90 12.77
N PHE A 22 -6.36 -6.05 12.51
CA PHE A 22 -6.58 -7.09 13.54
C PHE A 22 -5.34 -7.96 13.79
N ILE A 23 -4.52 -8.12 12.75
CA ILE A 23 -3.27 -8.87 12.78
C ILE A 23 -2.16 -7.96 12.27
N GLU A 24 -1.07 -7.85 13.02
CA GLU A 24 0.12 -7.11 12.61
C GLU A 24 0.61 -7.57 11.23
N GLY A 25 0.86 -6.62 10.33
CA GLY A 25 1.32 -6.88 8.96
C GLY A 25 0.27 -7.40 7.98
N VAL A 26 -0.98 -7.64 8.41
CA VAL A 26 -2.10 -8.03 7.52
C VAL A 26 -2.99 -6.82 7.25
N SER A 27 -3.19 -6.52 5.96
CA SER A 27 -4.12 -5.50 5.47
C SER A 27 -5.40 -6.15 4.93
N ILE A 28 -6.52 -5.44 5.01
CA ILE A 28 -7.81 -5.87 4.46
C ILE A 28 -8.23 -4.85 3.40
N GLU A 29 -8.47 -5.32 2.18
CA GLU A 29 -8.97 -4.51 1.06
C GLU A 29 -10.48 -4.24 1.19
N PRO A 30 -11.01 -3.23 0.48
CA PRO A 30 -12.45 -2.95 0.46
C PRO A 30 -13.33 -4.13 0.01
N THR A 31 -12.78 -5.12 -0.70
CA THR A 31 -13.53 -6.33 -1.10
C THR A 31 -13.50 -7.45 -0.06
N GLY A 32 -12.80 -7.27 1.06
CA GLY A 32 -12.61 -8.28 2.10
C GLY A 32 -11.44 -9.23 1.83
N TRP A 33 -10.67 -8.97 0.78
CA TRP A 33 -9.42 -9.65 0.47
C TRP A 33 -8.32 -9.22 1.44
N MET A 34 -7.47 -10.13 1.89
CA MET A 34 -6.43 -9.85 2.89
C MET A 34 -5.02 -10.07 2.32
N ASN A 35 -4.08 -9.19 2.64
CA ASN A 35 -2.71 -9.28 2.15
C ASN A 35 -1.67 -9.01 3.24
N THR A 36 -0.56 -9.75 3.21
CA THR A 36 0.64 -9.41 3.99
C THR A 36 1.63 -8.55 3.19
N ALA A 37 2.53 -7.86 3.88
CA ALA A 37 3.61 -7.11 3.24
C ALA A 37 4.52 -8.00 2.37
N ALA A 38 4.69 -9.26 2.75
CA ALA A 38 5.43 -10.26 1.98
C ALA A 38 4.68 -10.80 0.75
N GLY A 39 3.42 -10.42 0.52
CA GLY A 39 2.63 -10.84 -0.64
C GLY A 39 1.93 -12.19 -0.47
N ILE A 40 1.63 -12.60 0.77
CA ILE A 40 0.65 -13.66 1.01
C ILE A 40 -0.73 -13.05 0.82
N GLU A 41 -1.52 -13.60 -0.09
CA GLU A 41 -2.87 -13.12 -0.38
C GLU A 41 -3.91 -14.14 0.10
N MET A 42 -5.02 -13.67 0.65
CA MET A 42 -6.06 -14.51 1.21
C MET A 42 -7.46 -13.98 0.91
N GLY A 43 -8.38 -14.85 0.52
CA GLY A 43 -9.76 -14.46 0.28
C GLY A 43 -10.59 -15.59 -0.33
N VAL A 44 -11.65 -15.25 -1.07
CA VAL A 44 -12.58 -16.27 -1.60
C VAL A 44 -12.42 -16.43 -3.11
N ASP A 45 -12.21 -17.68 -3.51
CA ASP A 45 -12.22 -18.11 -4.91
C ASP A 45 -13.39 -19.08 -5.14
N HIS A 46 -14.13 -18.86 -6.24
CA HIS A 46 -15.12 -19.77 -6.79
C HIS A 46 -14.59 -20.38 -8.10
N TYR A 47 -14.66 -21.70 -8.20
CA TYR A 47 -14.37 -22.48 -9.39
C TYR A 47 -15.69 -23.03 -9.93
N GLY A 48 -16.19 -22.45 -11.01
CA GLY A 48 -17.45 -22.82 -11.66
C GLY A 48 -17.31 -24.05 -12.58
N LYS A 49 -18.20 -24.15 -13.56
CA LYS A 49 -18.13 -25.18 -14.61
C LYS A 49 -16.78 -25.09 -15.35
N ASP A 50 -16.22 -26.24 -15.72
CA ASP A 50 -14.93 -26.35 -16.42
C ASP A 50 -13.77 -25.65 -15.68
N TRP A 51 -13.87 -25.55 -14.35
CA TRP A 51 -12.91 -24.88 -13.47
C TRP A 51 -12.71 -23.37 -13.75
N ALA A 52 -13.70 -22.70 -14.35
CA ALA A 52 -13.67 -21.25 -14.53
C ALA A 52 -13.55 -20.52 -13.18
N LEU A 53 -12.52 -19.68 -13.02
CA LEU A 53 -12.22 -18.97 -11.78
C LEU A 53 -12.97 -17.64 -11.71
N SER A 54 -13.66 -17.40 -10.60
CA SER A 54 -14.15 -16.09 -10.16
C SER A 54 -13.60 -15.79 -8.77
N ARG A 55 -12.95 -14.64 -8.62
CA ARG A 55 -12.29 -14.25 -7.37
C ARG A 55 -13.00 -13.05 -6.74
N GLN A 56 -13.14 -13.03 -5.41
CA GLN A 56 -13.72 -11.91 -4.67
C GLN A 56 -12.75 -10.71 -4.55
N VAL A 57 -12.44 -10.09 -5.69
CA VAL A 57 -11.55 -8.92 -5.81
C VAL A 57 -12.24 -7.75 -6.50
N LEU A 58 -11.59 -6.58 -6.48
CA LEU A 58 -12.09 -5.37 -7.13
C LEU A 58 -12.39 -5.63 -8.61
N GLY A 59 -13.56 -5.16 -9.08
CA GLY A 59 -14.05 -5.36 -10.44
C GLY A 59 -14.79 -6.68 -10.68
N ALA A 60 -14.76 -7.63 -9.73
CA ALA A 60 -15.54 -8.87 -9.77
C ALA A 60 -16.62 -8.95 -8.68
N VAL A 61 -16.60 -8.01 -7.73
CA VAL A 61 -17.57 -7.88 -6.63
C VAL A 61 -18.47 -6.67 -6.88
N THR A 62 -19.78 -6.87 -6.71
CA THR A 62 -20.76 -5.78 -6.61
C THR A 62 -21.13 -5.58 -5.14
N THR A 63 -20.77 -4.45 -4.54
CA THR A 63 -21.03 -4.19 -3.12
C THR A 63 -22.47 -3.70 -2.91
N LYS A 64 -23.09 -4.09 -1.79
CA LYS A 64 -24.38 -3.56 -1.31
C LYS A 64 -24.08 -2.55 -0.19
N GLY A 65 -23.60 -1.37 -0.59
CA GLY A 65 -23.11 -0.32 0.31
C GLY A 65 -21.60 -0.37 0.53
N GLU A 66 -21.09 0.62 1.27
CA GLU A 66 -19.68 0.68 1.65
C GLU A 66 -19.34 -0.36 2.72
N PRO A 67 -18.09 -0.87 2.76
CA PRO A 67 -17.64 -1.71 3.86
C PRO A 67 -17.81 -0.98 5.20
N ALA A 68 -18.45 -1.63 6.16
CA ALA A 68 -18.56 -1.09 7.51
C ALA A 68 -17.33 -1.49 8.32
N ALA A 69 -16.50 -0.51 8.68
CA ALA A 69 -15.29 -0.69 9.48
C ALA A 69 -15.43 -0.03 10.85
N ALA A 70 -15.15 -0.78 11.91
CA ALA A 70 -15.04 -0.36 13.29
C ALA A 70 -13.74 -0.93 13.88
N ALA A 71 -13.32 -0.48 15.08
CA ALA A 71 -12.05 -0.91 15.66
C ALA A 71 -11.93 -2.44 15.86
N ASP A 72 -13.04 -3.14 16.07
CA ASP A 72 -13.13 -4.56 16.38
C ASP A 72 -13.83 -5.39 15.29
N ARG A 73 -14.31 -4.76 14.22
CA ARG A 73 -15.09 -5.43 13.18
C ARG A 73 -15.01 -4.75 11.82
N TRP A 74 -14.87 -5.55 10.78
CA TRP A 74 -15.05 -5.18 9.39
C TRP A 74 -16.13 -6.06 8.77
N SER A 75 -17.03 -5.50 7.96
CA SER A 75 -18.06 -6.29 7.28
C SER A 75 -18.45 -5.72 5.93
N LEU A 76 -18.80 -6.60 5.00
CA LEU A 76 -19.25 -6.27 3.66
C LEU A 76 -20.37 -7.22 3.23
N THR A 77 -21.38 -6.67 2.56
CA THR A 77 -22.36 -7.48 1.83
C THR A 77 -22.30 -7.11 0.36
N GLY A 78 -22.58 -8.06 -0.52
CA GLY A 78 -22.48 -7.84 -1.95
C GLY A 78 -22.89 -9.06 -2.74
N SER A 79 -22.45 -9.11 -3.99
CA SER A 79 -22.63 -10.25 -4.88
C SER A 79 -21.34 -10.51 -5.66
N PHE A 80 -21.00 -11.79 -5.86
CA PHE A 80 -19.89 -12.22 -6.72
C PHE A 80 -20.17 -13.64 -7.25
N ALA A 81 -19.71 -13.98 -8.46
CA ALA A 81 -19.82 -15.31 -9.05
C ALA A 81 -21.24 -15.93 -9.06
N GLY A 82 -22.30 -15.11 -9.09
CA GLY A 82 -23.70 -15.55 -9.05
C GLY A 82 -24.25 -15.84 -7.64
N PHE A 83 -23.48 -15.53 -6.59
CA PHE A 83 -23.92 -15.53 -5.21
C PHE A 83 -24.12 -14.11 -4.69
N ASP A 84 -25.09 -13.93 -3.80
CA ASP A 84 -25.07 -12.90 -2.78
C ASP A 84 -24.20 -13.37 -1.62
N PHE A 85 -23.42 -12.49 -0.99
CA PHE A 85 -22.59 -12.83 0.16
C PHE A 85 -22.72 -11.82 1.29
N ALA A 86 -22.46 -12.30 2.50
CA ALA A 86 -22.20 -11.49 3.68
C ALA A 86 -20.89 -11.94 4.32
N GLN A 87 -19.97 -11.00 4.49
CA GLN A 87 -18.65 -11.22 5.07
C GLN A 87 -18.49 -10.40 6.34
N THR A 88 -17.90 -11.01 7.37
CA THR A 88 -17.46 -10.35 8.59
C THR A 88 -16.06 -10.80 8.97
N ILE A 89 -15.22 -9.84 9.37
CA ILE A 89 -13.91 -10.07 9.98
C ILE A 89 -13.93 -9.35 11.32
N SER A 90 -13.75 -10.06 12.42
CA SER A 90 -13.81 -9.47 13.77
C SER A 90 -12.56 -9.76 14.57
N ALA A 91 -12.19 -8.83 15.45
CA ALA A 91 -11.12 -9.03 16.41
C ALA A 91 -11.50 -10.16 17.39
N ALA A 92 -10.61 -11.14 17.54
CA ALA A 92 -10.78 -12.25 18.48
C ALA A 92 -9.70 -12.25 19.59
N GLY A 93 -8.80 -11.27 19.58
CA GLY A 93 -7.73 -11.09 20.54
C GLY A 93 -6.53 -10.36 19.91
N PRO A 94 -5.44 -10.13 20.67
CA PRO A 94 -4.21 -9.59 20.10
C PRO A 94 -3.69 -10.50 18.99
N ASN A 95 -3.42 -9.95 17.80
CA ASN A 95 -2.97 -10.71 16.63
C ASN A 95 -3.87 -11.90 16.27
N LYS A 96 -5.16 -11.82 16.58
CA LYS A 96 -6.15 -12.86 16.29
C LYS A 96 -7.43 -12.26 15.74
N LEU A 97 -7.93 -12.83 14.66
CA LEU A 97 -9.23 -12.49 14.09
C LEU A 97 -10.10 -13.74 13.87
N HIS A 98 -11.40 -13.50 13.79
CA HIS A 98 -12.39 -14.45 13.30
C HIS A 98 -12.89 -13.98 11.94
N TYR A 99 -12.83 -14.85 10.94
CA TYR A 99 -13.24 -14.60 9.58
C TYR A 99 -14.46 -15.45 9.26
N HIS A 100 -15.54 -14.81 8.82
CA HIS A 100 -16.77 -15.46 8.43
C HIS A 100 -17.23 -14.95 7.06
N VAL A 101 -17.57 -15.86 6.15
CA VAL A 101 -18.27 -15.55 4.90
C VAL A 101 -19.38 -16.57 4.70
N GLU A 102 -20.58 -16.08 4.44
CA GLU A 102 -21.68 -16.86 3.90
C GLU A 102 -22.05 -16.38 2.49
N VAL A 103 -22.45 -17.32 1.65
CA VAL A 103 -22.93 -17.08 0.28
C VAL A 103 -24.30 -17.73 0.08
N ALA A 104 -25.15 -17.11 -0.73
CA ALA A 104 -26.48 -17.60 -1.05
C ALA A 104 -26.85 -17.31 -2.51
N SER A 105 -27.67 -18.17 -3.12
CA SER A 105 -28.19 -18.01 -4.47
C SER A 105 -29.57 -18.65 -4.59
N VAL A 106 -30.54 -17.90 -5.13
CA VAL A 106 -31.92 -18.36 -5.32
C VAL A 106 -32.01 -19.46 -6.38
N SER A 107 -31.28 -19.31 -7.49
CA SER A 107 -31.28 -20.27 -8.61
C SER A 107 -30.31 -21.43 -8.43
N GLY A 108 -29.42 -21.34 -7.44
CA GLY A 108 -28.29 -22.24 -7.29
C GLY A 108 -27.17 -21.94 -8.30
N VAL A 109 -25.91 -22.13 -7.88
CA VAL A 109 -24.72 -21.91 -8.71
C VAL A 109 -23.97 -23.23 -8.89
N GLN A 110 -23.76 -23.64 -10.14
CA GLN A 110 -22.94 -24.82 -10.45
C GLN A 110 -21.48 -24.56 -10.07
N THR A 111 -21.00 -25.33 -9.08
CA THR A 111 -19.72 -25.10 -8.42
C THR A 111 -18.89 -26.37 -8.43
N SER A 112 -17.68 -26.30 -8.98
CA SER A 112 -16.67 -27.35 -8.88
C SER A 112 -15.96 -27.27 -7.53
N GLN A 113 -15.65 -26.05 -7.06
CA GLN A 113 -15.13 -25.79 -5.72
C GLN A 113 -15.40 -24.33 -5.30
N LEU A 114 -15.81 -24.13 -4.05
CA LEU A 114 -15.80 -22.84 -3.36
C LEU A 114 -14.83 -22.94 -2.18
N ALA A 115 -13.86 -22.03 -2.12
CA ALA A 115 -12.79 -22.11 -1.14
C ALA A 115 -12.33 -20.74 -0.65
N PHE A 116 -11.93 -20.69 0.61
CA PHE A 116 -11.01 -19.67 1.08
C PHE A 116 -9.60 -20.05 0.60
N VAL A 117 -9.00 -19.21 -0.23
CA VAL A 117 -7.70 -19.42 -0.83
C VAL A 117 -6.64 -18.64 -0.07
N VAL A 118 -5.47 -19.24 0.08
CA VAL A 118 -4.21 -18.59 0.47
C VAL A 118 -3.21 -18.79 -0.65
N THR A 119 -2.61 -17.72 -1.18
CA THR A 119 -1.55 -17.80 -2.20
C THR A 119 -0.20 -17.51 -1.56
N LEU A 120 0.79 -18.34 -1.87
CA LEU A 120 2.15 -18.23 -1.35
C LEU A 120 3.13 -17.99 -2.51
N PRO A 121 3.81 -16.84 -2.60
CA PRO A 121 4.72 -16.55 -3.71
C PRO A 121 5.85 -17.59 -3.82
N VAL A 122 6.07 -18.15 -5.02
CA VAL A 122 7.13 -19.16 -5.25
C VAL A 122 8.50 -18.60 -4.86
N LYS A 123 8.77 -17.34 -5.21
CA LYS A 123 10.02 -16.64 -4.86
C LYS A 123 10.33 -16.67 -3.36
N LEU A 124 9.29 -16.69 -2.52
CA LEU A 124 9.41 -16.77 -1.07
C LEU A 124 9.42 -18.20 -0.55
N TYR A 125 8.58 -19.06 -1.09
CA TYR A 125 8.24 -20.34 -0.47
C TYR A 125 8.88 -21.56 -1.13
N GLN A 126 9.56 -21.38 -2.26
CA GLN A 126 10.27 -22.47 -2.92
C GLN A 126 11.31 -23.13 -1.99
N GLY A 127 11.27 -24.45 -1.89
CA GLY A 127 12.16 -25.23 -1.02
C GLY A 127 11.80 -25.16 0.48
N LYS A 128 10.66 -24.55 0.84
CA LYS A 128 10.19 -24.44 2.23
C LYS A 128 9.03 -25.39 2.49
N SER A 129 8.38 -25.26 3.63
CA SER A 129 7.23 -26.07 4.02
C SER A 129 6.18 -25.25 4.75
N VAL A 130 4.96 -25.78 4.71
CA VAL A 130 3.86 -25.42 5.63
C VAL A 130 3.52 -26.64 6.47
N GLU A 131 2.75 -26.46 7.54
CA GLU A 131 2.29 -27.57 8.38
C GLU A 131 0.77 -27.65 8.41
N CYS A 132 0.21 -28.85 8.31
CA CYS A 132 -1.21 -29.12 8.49
C CYS A 132 -1.40 -30.25 9.50
N ASP A 133 -2.11 -30.01 10.60
CA ASP A 133 -2.34 -30.96 11.69
C ASP A 133 -1.06 -31.68 12.16
N GLY A 134 0.04 -30.94 12.33
CA GLY A 134 1.35 -31.49 12.73
C GLY A 134 2.13 -32.17 11.61
N LYS A 135 1.58 -32.28 10.39
CA LYS A 135 2.27 -32.84 9.23
C LYS A 135 2.96 -31.74 8.43
N THR A 136 4.27 -31.83 8.28
CA THR A 136 5.04 -30.97 7.37
C THR A 136 4.75 -31.31 5.91
N ILE A 137 4.40 -30.30 5.11
CA ILE A 137 4.17 -30.39 3.67
C ILE A 137 5.20 -29.53 2.95
N ALA A 138 6.02 -30.15 2.10
CA ALA A 138 7.06 -29.46 1.34
C ALA A 138 6.48 -28.69 0.15
N LEU A 139 7.03 -27.51 -0.12
CA LEU A 139 6.76 -26.65 -1.27
C LEU A 139 7.97 -26.73 -2.20
N PRO A 140 7.90 -27.51 -3.30
CA PRO A 140 9.08 -27.95 -4.03
C PRO A 140 9.69 -26.82 -4.86
N GLN A 141 11.04 -26.71 -4.87
CA GLN A 141 11.71 -25.64 -5.61
C GLN A 141 11.41 -25.70 -7.12
N THR A 142 11.54 -26.89 -7.70
CA THR A 142 11.13 -27.18 -9.07
C THR A 142 9.74 -27.79 -9.08
N TYR A 143 8.92 -27.44 -10.07
CA TYR A 143 7.62 -28.09 -10.26
C TYR A 143 7.81 -29.62 -10.42
N GLY A 144 6.91 -30.39 -9.80
CA GLY A 144 6.90 -31.85 -9.89
C GLY A 144 5.49 -32.39 -10.03
N GLU A 145 4.67 -32.20 -8.99
CA GLU A 145 3.26 -32.61 -8.97
C GLU A 145 2.36 -31.42 -8.66
N GLU A 146 1.13 -31.49 -9.16
CA GLU A 146 0.14 -30.45 -8.95
C GLU A 146 -0.41 -30.45 -7.53
N PHE A 147 -0.82 -31.61 -7.00
CA PHE A 147 -1.47 -31.70 -5.69
C PHE A 147 -0.44 -32.19 -4.66
N LEU A 148 0.07 -31.26 -3.86
CA LEU A 148 1.09 -31.52 -2.84
C LEU A 148 0.49 -32.16 -1.59
N TYR A 149 -0.76 -31.81 -1.26
CA TYR A 149 -1.47 -32.37 -0.11
C TYR A 149 -2.98 -32.19 -0.24
N GLN A 150 -3.75 -33.14 0.28
CA GLN A 150 -5.21 -33.07 0.35
C GLN A 150 -5.71 -33.83 1.57
N ALA A 151 -6.68 -33.25 2.29
CA ALA A 151 -7.38 -33.91 3.38
C ALA A 151 -8.85 -33.47 3.44
N ALA A 152 -9.73 -34.38 3.90
CA ALA A 152 -11.16 -34.11 4.02
C ALA A 152 -11.51 -33.15 5.18
N SER A 153 -10.60 -33.02 6.15
CA SER A 153 -10.68 -32.08 7.26
C SER A 153 -9.25 -31.74 7.67
N ALA A 154 -9.01 -30.46 7.97
CA ALA A 154 -7.81 -29.96 8.62
C ALA A 154 -8.26 -29.17 9.86
N GLN A 155 -7.64 -29.38 11.01
CA GLN A 155 -7.94 -28.62 12.23
C GLN A 155 -7.07 -27.36 12.34
N THR A 156 -5.84 -27.44 11.84
CA THR A 156 -4.86 -26.37 11.94
C THR A 156 -3.95 -26.38 10.73
N LEU A 157 -3.82 -25.22 10.08
CA LEU A 157 -2.86 -24.91 9.04
C LEU A 157 -1.90 -23.84 9.56
N THR A 158 -0.61 -24.11 9.53
CA THR A 158 0.44 -23.20 9.99
C THR A 158 1.32 -22.80 8.82
N ILE A 159 1.36 -21.51 8.54
CA ILE A 159 2.14 -20.91 7.44
C ILE A 159 3.22 -20.01 8.06
N PRO A 160 4.50 -20.28 7.85
CA PRO A 160 5.54 -19.38 8.33
C PRO A 160 5.51 -18.05 7.54
N THR A 161 5.71 -16.94 8.23
CA THR A 161 5.76 -15.56 7.70
C THR A 161 7.04 -14.86 8.18
N GLU A 162 7.29 -13.64 7.73
CA GLU A 162 8.43 -12.82 8.13
C GLU A 162 8.43 -12.43 9.61
N SER A 163 7.27 -12.39 10.26
CA SER A 163 7.09 -11.88 11.63
C SER A 163 6.65 -12.95 12.63
N GLY A 164 6.18 -14.11 12.15
CA GLY A 164 5.66 -15.20 12.96
C GLY A 164 5.06 -16.33 12.14
N GLN A 165 4.23 -17.15 12.76
CA GLN A 165 3.47 -18.20 12.12
C GLN A 165 2.01 -17.78 12.01
N LEU A 166 1.48 -17.72 10.79
CA LEU A 166 0.05 -17.55 10.56
C LEU A 166 -0.63 -18.90 10.75
N VAL A 167 -1.42 -19.02 11.82
CA VAL A 167 -2.15 -20.22 12.20
C VAL A 167 -3.62 -20.03 11.86
N ILE A 168 -4.10 -20.79 10.88
CA ILE A 168 -5.50 -20.81 10.44
C ILE A 168 -6.14 -22.07 10.99
N ARG A 169 -7.20 -21.91 11.76
CA ARG A 169 -7.97 -23.01 12.35
C ARG A 169 -9.35 -23.05 11.71
N ASN A 170 -9.66 -24.20 11.13
CA ASN A 170 -10.99 -24.56 10.67
C ASN A 170 -11.19 -26.07 10.87
N GLY A 171 -12.30 -26.65 10.43
CA GLY A 171 -12.50 -28.10 10.43
C GLY A 171 -12.74 -28.66 9.03
N ASN A 172 -12.47 -27.87 7.99
CA ASN A 172 -12.95 -28.13 6.63
C ASN A 172 -11.86 -28.80 5.78
N GLY A 173 -12.25 -29.32 4.62
CA GLY A 173 -11.31 -29.95 3.69
C GLY A 173 -10.26 -28.97 3.16
N ILE A 174 -9.03 -29.44 2.99
CA ILE A 174 -7.88 -28.65 2.52
C ILE A 174 -7.28 -29.26 1.26
N ILE A 175 -6.84 -28.40 0.34
CA ILE A 175 -6.00 -28.76 -0.81
C ILE A 175 -4.80 -27.82 -0.84
N ILE A 176 -3.58 -28.37 -0.93
CA ILE A 176 -2.35 -27.63 -1.20
C ILE A 176 -1.88 -28.01 -2.60
N GLN A 177 -1.73 -27.02 -3.47
CA GLN A 177 -1.50 -27.19 -4.89
C GLN A 177 -0.35 -26.33 -5.38
N ASP A 178 0.42 -26.87 -6.33
CA ASP A 178 1.40 -26.18 -7.17
C ASP A 178 0.82 -25.98 -8.59
N PRO A 179 0.22 -24.82 -8.89
CA PRO A 179 -0.39 -24.53 -10.18
C PRO A 179 0.61 -24.21 -11.31
N ARG A 180 1.93 -24.29 -11.09
CA ARG A 180 2.94 -23.89 -12.10
C ARG A 180 2.82 -24.62 -13.44
N LYS A 181 2.20 -25.80 -13.50
CA LYS A 181 1.92 -26.50 -14.76
C LYS A 181 1.02 -25.73 -15.73
N TYR A 182 0.24 -24.77 -15.23
CA TYR A 182 -0.71 -23.99 -16.05
C TYR A 182 -0.06 -22.78 -16.75
N GLY A 183 1.23 -22.56 -16.54
CA GLY A 183 2.02 -21.58 -17.27
C GLY A 183 2.92 -20.74 -16.38
N GLU A 184 3.84 -20.00 -17.01
CA GLU A 184 4.85 -19.19 -16.32
C GLU A 184 4.28 -18.05 -15.48
N LEU A 185 3.02 -17.66 -15.73
CA LEU A 185 2.33 -16.64 -14.94
C LEU A 185 1.94 -17.12 -13.53
N TYR A 186 1.89 -18.43 -13.27
CA TYR A 186 1.48 -19.01 -12.00
C TYR A 186 2.68 -19.12 -11.02
N GLN A 187 3.17 -17.99 -10.51
CA GLN A 187 4.33 -17.92 -9.60
C GLN A 187 3.94 -18.00 -8.11
N TRP A 188 3.00 -18.89 -7.77
CA TRP A 188 2.52 -19.10 -6.40
C TRP A 188 2.16 -20.56 -6.15
N TYR A 189 2.25 -21.01 -4.90
CA TYR A 189 1.51 -22.17 -4.39
C TYR A 189 0.13 -21.71 -3.93
N THR A 190 -0.88 -22.58 -3.98
CA THR A 190 -2.22 -22.28 -3.46
C THR A 190 -2.62 -23.25 -2.38
N ILE A 191 -3.21 -22.73 -1.30
CA ILE A 191 -3.86 -23.52 -0.27
C ILE A 191 -5.35 -23.17 -0.33
N ARG A 192 -6.21 -24.17 -0.41
CA ARG A 192 -7.67 -24.00 -0.55
C ARG A 192 -8.36 -24.68 0.62
N LEU A 193 -8.96 -23.87 1.48
CA LEU A 193 -9.81 -24.30 2.59
C LEU A 193 -11.26 -24.31 2.12
N SER A 194 -11.87 -25.48 2.12
CA SER A 194 -13.20 -25.72 1.55
C SER A 194 -14.27 -25.00 2.34
N PHE A 195 -15.27 -24.44 1.66
CA PHE A 195 -16.52 -24.05 2.28
C PHE A 195 -17.38 -25.30 2.61
N SER A 196 -18.50 -25.12 3.32
CA SER A 196 -19.47 -26.18 3.58
C SER A 196 -20.88 -25.75 3.16
N PRO A 197 -21.50 -26.41 2.14
CA PRO A 197 -20.89 -27.35 1.17
C PRO A 197 -19.93 -26.66 0.17
N ALA A 198 -18.91 -27.39 -0.30
CA ALA A 198 -17.87 -26.83 -1.17
C ALA A 198 -18.16 -26.93 -2.68
N SER A 199 -19.05 -27.82 -3.11
CA SER A 199 -19.26 -28.14 -4.54
C SER A 199 -20.66 -28.68 -4.81
N GLY A 200 -21.04 -28.74 -6.10
CA GLY A 200 -22.39 -29.08 -6.56
C GLY A 200 -23.16 -27.85 -7.00
N VAL A 201 -24.49 -27.94 -7.07
CA VAL A 201 -25.37 -26.78 -7.30
C VAL A 201 -25.65 -26.13 -5.95
N LEU A 202 -24.93 -25.05 -5.64
CA LEU A 202 -24.95 -24.42 -4.32
C LEU A 202 -26.03 -23.34 -4.25
N THR A 203 -26.99 -23.50 -3.36
CA THR A 203 -27.93 -22.43 -2.99
C THR A 203 -27.50 -21.66 -1.74
N GLN A 204 -26.71 -22.29 -0.86
CA GLN A 204 -26.09 -21.69 0.31
C GLN A 204 -24.76 -22.37 0.62
N SER A 205 -23.80 -21.63 1.16
CA SER A 205 -22.54 -22.17 1.67
C SER A 205 -21.86 -21.16 2.59
N ALA A 206 -21.04 -21.63 3.53
CA ALA A 206 -20.31 -20.74 4.44
C ALA A 206 -18.93 -21.29 4.82
N ILE A 207 -18.10 -20.41 5.36
CA ILE A 207 -16.85 -20.75 6.03
C ILE A 207 -16.62 -19.86 7.25
N ASP A 208 -16.12 -20.49 8.30
CA ASP A 208 -15.67 -19.86 9.55
C ASP A 208 -14.21 -20.23 9.80
N LEU A 209 -13.36 -19.23 10.02
CA LEU A 209 -11.93 -19.40 10.27
C LEU A 209 -11.50 -18.58 11.49
N ASP A 210 -10.70 -19.18 12.36
CA ASP A 210 -9.91 -18.46 13.34
C ASP A 210 -8.49 -18.28 12.78
N ILE A 211 -8.06 -17.04 12.60
CA ILE A 211 -6.72 -16.71 12.07
C ILE A 211 -5.93 -16.00 13.15
N GLU A 212 -4.72 -16.48 13.42
CA GLU A 212 -3.84 -15.96 14.47
C GLU A 212 -2.41 -15.83 13.94
N LEU A 213 -1.76 -14.70 14.21
CA LEU A 213 -0.31 -14.58 14.02
C LEU A 213 0.40 -14.87 15.34
N GLN A 214 1.06 -16.02 15.40
CA GLN A 214 1.86 -16.45 16.55
C GLN A 214 3.32 -16.04 16.33
N PRO A 215 3.87 -15.10 17.11
CA PRO A 215 5.26 -14.69 16.93
C PRO A 215 6.23 -15.83 17.23
N TYR A 216 7.36 -15.87 16.53
CA TYR A 216 8.41 -16.86 16.82
C TYR A 216 8.94 -16.71 18.24
N HIS A 217 9.15 -17.85 18.90
CA HIS A 217 9.69 -17.92 20.25
C HIS A 217 11.19 -17.65 20.25
N THR A 218 11.53 -16.40 20.52
CA THR A 218 12.89 -15.88 20.62
C THR A 218 12.99 -14.97 21.83
N GLU A 219 14.14 -15.01 22.50
CA GLU A 219 14.39 -14.26 23.71
C GLU A 219 15.73 -13.51 23.61
N PRO A 220 15.74 -12.18 23.87
CA PRO A 220 16.98 -11.42 23.94
C PRO A 220 17.93 -11.93 25.02
N ILE A 221 19.22 -11.97 24.68
CA ILE A 221 20.32 -12.19 25.62
C ILE A 221 20.86 -10.81 26.00
N ASP A 222 20.91 -10.53 27.30
CA ASP A 222 21.32 -9.21 27.80
C ASP A 222 22.82 -8.97 27.61
N ILE A 223 23.16 -7.99 26.78
CA ILE A 223 24.54 -7.58 26.47
C ILE A 223 24.93 -6.24 27.12
N ARG A 224 24.04 -5.62 27.94
CA ARG A 224 24.22 -4.25 28.45
C ARG A 224 25.55 -4.02 29.17
N ARG A 225 25.95 -4.98 30.01
CA ARG A 225 27.20 -4.87 30.81
C ARG A 225 28.46 -4.92 29.95
N GLN A 226 28.37 -5.52 28.77
CA GLN A 226 29.50 -5.68 27.87
C GLN A 226 29.53 -4.58 26.80
N ALA A 227 28.39 -3.91 26.54
CA ALA A 227 28.30 -2.83 25.55
C ALA A 227 29.35 -1.75 25.83
N ASN A 228 30.03 -1.29 24.77
CA ASN A 228 31.13 -0.32 24.85
C ASN A 228 30.87 0.96 24.06
N MET A 229 30.03 0.95 23.02
CA MET A 229 29.74 2.12 22.17
C MET A 229 28.24 2.36 22.00
N GLY A 230 27.86 3.61 21.72
CA GLY A 230 26.50 4.03 21.36
C GLY A 230 26.25 4.07 19.86
N PHE A 231 25.00 4.32 19.46
CA PHE A 231 24.62 4.42 18.04
C PHE A 231 24.83 5.79 17.41
N ALA A 232 24.75 6.85 18.21
CA ALA A 232 24.92 8.23 17.78
C ALA A 232 26.33 8.72 18.10
N ASP A 233 26.89 9.51 17.20
CA ASP A 233 28.21 10.13 17.29
C ASP A 233 28.11 11.64 17.08
N GLU A 234 28.63 12.44 17.99
CA GLU A 234 28.62 13.91 17.84
C GLU A 234 29.98 14.45 17.37
N GLU A 235 31.09 13.74 17.63
CA GLU A 235 32.44 14.18 17.33
C GLU A 235 33.30 12.99 16.83
N PRO A 236 33.80 13.03 15.58
CA PRO A 236 34.55 11.90 15.03
C PRO A 236 35.90 11.67 15.74
N ALA A 237 36.23 10.40 15.96
CA ALA A 237 37.52 9.93 16.48
C ALA A 237 37.85 10.38 17.91
N ASP A 238 36.81 10.58 18.74
CA ASP A 238 36.97 10.95 20.15
C ASP A 238 36.83 9.73 21.11
N GLY A 239 36.49 8.57 20.55
CA GLY A 239 36.26 7.31 21.27
C GLY A 239 34.96 7.25 22.05
N LYS A 240 34.00 8.17 21.83
CA LYS A 240 32.72 8.25 22.55
C LYS A 240 31.53 8.27 21.59
N GLY A 241 30.64 7.29 21.74
CA GLY A 241 29.47 7.20 20.86
C GLY A 241 29.87 6.84 19.43
N GLY A 242 28.89 6.55 18.58
CA GLY A 242 29.12 6.07 17.22
C GLY A 242 29.77 4.69 17.17
N TRP A 243 29.11 3.71 16.59
CA TRP A 243 29.67 2.36 16.56
C TRP A 243 31.00 2.27 15.77
N THR A 244 31.21 3.15 14.78
CA THR A 244 32.47 3.32 14.04
C THR A 244 33.27 4.55 14.47
N ASP A 245 32.73 5.43 15.31
CA ASP A 245 33.39 6.68 15.75
C ASP A 245 33.80 7.57 14.55
N GLN A 246 32.85 7.88 13.65
CA GLN A 246 33.03 8.59 12.37
C GLN A 246 32.21 9.88 12.24
N GLY A 247 31.62 10.36 13.33
CA GLY A 247 30.86 11.59 13.43
C GLY A 247 29.39 11.49 12.99
N PRO A 248 28.62 12.58 13.15
CA PRO A 248 27.16 12.56 13.07
C PRO A 248 26.58 12.26 11.70
N ASN A 249 27.36 12.47 10.64
CA ASN A 249 26.96 12.15 9.27
C ASN A 249 27.09 10.66 8.96
N ASN A 250 27.82 9.88 9.77
CA ASN A 250 28.17 8.51 9.47
C ASN A 250 28.02 7.57 10.67
N ASP A 251 26.85 7.62 11.30
CA ASP A 251 26.48 6.74 12.41
C ASP A 251 25.15 6.00 12.12
N ILE A 252 24.61 5.32 13.14
CA ILE A 252 23.33 4.57 13.05
C ILE A 252 22.28 5.08 14.04
N ARG A 253 22.30 6.38 14.35
CA ARG A 253 21.42 7.01 15.37
C ARG A 253 19.92 6.77 15.17
N MET A 254 19.49 6.45 13.96
CA MET A 254 18.10 6.21 13.58
C MET A 254 17.63 4.76 13.83
N LEU A 255 18.50 3.87 14.30
CA LEU A 255 18.13 2.50 14.66
C LEU A 255 17.10 2.53 15.81
N PRO A 256 15.91 1.91 15.66
CA PRO A 256 14.92 1.87 16.72
C PRO A 256 15.43 1.13 17.95
N VAL A 257 15.29 1.75 19.13
CA VAL A 257 15.68 1.17 20.41
C VAL A 257 14.52 0.50 21.15
N GLY A 258 14.85 -0.28 22.17
CA GLY A 258 13.96 -1.11 22.97
C GLY A 258 13.69 -2.50 22.38
N PRO A 259 12.69 -3.22 22.91
CA PRO A 259 12.27 -4.51 22.37
C PRO A 259 11.73 -4.35 20.94
N LYS A 260 12.40 -4.95 19.96
CA LYS A 260 12.09 -4.85 18.53
C LYS A 260 12.26 -6.19 17.83
N ARG A 261 11.38 -6.47 16.86
CA ARG A 261 11.53 -7.64 15.99
C ARG A 261 12.23 -7.26 14.69
N PHE A 262 13.25 -8.04 14.34
CA PHE A 262 13.95 -7.95 13.07
C PHE A 262 13.96 -9.34 12.44
N GLY A 263 13.40 -9.48 11.24
CA GLY A 263 13.25 -10.80 10.58
C GLY A 263 12.55 -11.84 11.47
N GLY A 264 11.53 -11.43 12.22
CA GLY A 264 10.77 -12.30 13.13
C GLY A 264 11.43 -12.58 14.48
N VAL A 265 12.71 -12.23 14.66
CA VAL A 265 13.47 -12.45 15.89
C VAL A 265 13.35 -11.23 16.80
N LEU A 266 12.97 -11.45 18.07
CA LEU A 266 12.92 -10.40 19.08
C LEU A 266 14.33 -10.09 19.59
N PHE A 267 14.75 -8.84 19.49
CA PHE A 267 15.96 -8.29 20.10
C PHE A 267 15.59 -7.20 21.11
N ASP A 268 16.47 -6.99 22.07
CA ASP A 268 16.43 -5.85 22.99
C ASP A 268 17.54 -4.88 22.59
N VAL A 269 17.22 -3.97 21.67
CA VAL A 269 18.18 -2.98 21.16
C VAL A 269 18.36 -1.91 22.23
N ILE A 270 19.54 -1.85 22.84
CA ILE A 270 19.74 -1.06 24.06
C ILE A 270 19.57 0.44 23.77
N ASP A 271 18.65 1.06 24.50
CA ASP A 271 18.51 2.51 24.53
C ASP A 271 19.75 3.13 25.21
N PRO A 272 20.56 3.94 24.49
CA PRO A 272 21.78 4.52 25.04
C PRO A 272 21.49 5.42 26.25
N THR A 273 20.32 6.06 26.32
CA THR A 273 19.95 6.93 27.45
C THR A 273 19.74 6.14 28.74
N ALA A 274 19.48 4.84 28.63
CA ALA A 274 19.28 3.93 29.76
C ALA A 274 20.53 3.10 30.10
N ASN A 275 21.66 3.29 29.39
CA ASN A 275 22.86 2.46 29.55
C ASN A 275 24.16 3.26 29.33
N ASP A 276 24.29 4.40 30.00
CA ASP A 276 25.50 5.25 29.99
C ASP A 276 25.99 5.65 28.58
N GLY A 277 25.06 5.88 27.66
CA GLY A 277 25.35 6.21 26.26
C GLY A 277 25.74 5.02 25.39
N LYS A 278 25.74 3.79 25.92
CA LYS A 278 26.22 2.58 25.23
C LYS A 278 25.07 1.67 24.82
N SER A 279 25.14 1.17 23.60
CA SER A 279 24.06 0.37 23.00
C SER A 279 24.52 -0.95 22.38
N CYS A 280 25.80 -1.10 22.05
CA CYS A 280 26.28 -2.22 21.26
C CYS A 280 27.70 -2.64 21.63
N LEU A 281 28.07 -3.87 21.20
CA LEU A 281 29.40 -4.43 21.34
C LEU A 281 30.18 -4.17 20.06
N ILE A 282 31.25 -3.41 20.16
CA ILE A 282 32.17 -3.14 19.04
C ILE A 282 33.48 -3.81 19.32
N PHE A 283 33.87 -4.69 18.42
CA PHE A 283 35.11 -5.42 18.46
C PHE A 283 36.16 -4.80 17.53
N SER A 284 37.41 -4.86 17.97
CA SER A 284 38.55 -4.24 17.28
C SER A 284 38.78 -4.82 15.88
N GLY A 285 39.24 -3.95 14.98
CA GLY A 285 39.60 -4.27 13.61
C GLY A 285 40.69 -3.32 13.09
N PRO A 286 40.95 -3.29 11.77
CA PRO A 286 42.10 -2.58 11.19
C PRO A 286 42.16 -1.08 11.51
N GLU A 287 41.00 -0.40 11.54
CA GLU A 287 40.91 1.06 11.74
C GLU A 287 40.55 1.47 13.18
N ARG A 288 40.25 0.50 14.06
CA ARG A 288 39.83 0.73 15.45
C ARG A 288 40.43 -0.34 16.36
N GLY A 289 41.72 -0.23 16.62
CA GLY A 289 42.48 -1.21 17.40
C GLY A 289 42.16 -1.26 18.91
N ASP A 290 41.58 -0.17 19.45
CA ASP A 290 41.34 0.00 20.89
C ASP A 290 39.97 -0.52 21.36
N PHE A 291 39.13 -1.00 20.44
CA PHE A 291 37.85 -1.62 20.76
C PHE A 291 38.00 -3.04 21.36
N LEU A 292 36.89 -3.69 21.68
CA LEU A 292 36.91 -4.98 22.40
C LEU A 292 37.66 -6.05 21.61
N LYS A 293 38.56 -6.77 22.26
CA LYS A 293 39.16 -8.00 21.69
C LYS A 293 38.27 -9.22 21.93
N SER A 294 37.60 -9.24 23.08
CA SER A 294 36.70 -10.30 23.50
C SER A 294 35.65 -9.75 24.48
N ALA A 295 34.49 -10.39 24.53
CA ALA A 295 33.43 -10.12 25.51
C ALA A 295 32.75 -11.43 25.94
N THR A 296 32.62 -11.64 27.25
CA THR A 296 31.92 -12.78 27.82
C THR A 296 30.55 -12.37 28.36
N ILE A 297 29.51 -13.04 27.89
CA ILE A 297 28.09 -12.72 28.09
C ILE A 297 27.41 -13.91 28.78
N PRO A 298 26.93 -13.77 30.02
CA PRO A 298 26.20 -14.85 30.69
C PRO A 298 24.82 -15.08 30.04
N VAL A 299 24.43 -16.34 29.89
CA VAL A 299 23.13 -16.74 29.27
C VAL A 299 22.18 -17.40 30.28
N ALA A 300 22.55 -17.39 31.56
CA ALA A 300 21.72 -17.87 32.67
C ALA A 300 21.22 -19.32 32.52
N ASN A 301 22.02 -20.19 31.89
CA ASN A 301 21.70 -21.62 31.67
C ASN A 301 20.41 -21.84 30.87
N LYS A 302 20.05 -20.92 29.98
CA LYS A 302 18.94 -21.10 29.04
C LYS A 302 19.34 -22.04 27.91
N THR A 303 18.35 -22.72 27.35
CA THR A 303 18.53 -23.66 26.24
C THR A 303 17.87 -23.12 25.00
N PHE A 304 18.58 -23.15 23.87
CA PHE A 304 18.09 -22.68 22.58
C PHE A 304 18.44 -23.69 21.48
N ALA A 305 17.72 -23.64 20.36
CA ALA A 305 18.13 -24.37 19.15
C ALA A 305 19.06 -23.52 18.27
N TYR A 306 18.85 -22.20 18.29
CA TYR A 306 19.63 -21.23 17.53
C TYR A 306 19.99 -20.01 18.36
N LEU A 307 21.16 -19.45 18.07
CA LEU A 307 21.53 -18.08 18.43
C LEU A 307 21.35 -17.18 17.20
N TYR A 308 20.80 -15.99 17.43
CA TYR A 308 20.55 -14.97 16.43
C TYR A 308 21.36 -13.72 16.75
N PHE A 309 21.99 -13.15 15.74
CA PHE A 309 22.82 -11.96 15.87
C PHE A 309 22.26 -10.86 14.97
N LEU A 310 21.97 -9.71 15.56
CA LEU A 310 21.75 -8.46 14.83
C LEU A 310 23.09 -7.72 14.80
N HIS A 311 23.76 -7.74 13.65
CA HIS A 311 25.18 -7.34 13.55
C HIS A 311 25.54 -6.75 12.19
N ALA A 312 26.70 -6.10 12.12
CA ALA A 312 27.30 -5.63 10.88
C ALA A 312 28.82 -5.49 11.03
N ILE A 313 29.54 -5.30 9.93
CA ILE A 313 30.97 -4.98 9.97
C ILE A 313 31.27 -3.67 9.24
N ALA A 314 32.35 -3.01 9.65
CA ALA A 314 32.95 -1.87 8.94
C ALA A 314 34.39 -2.22 8.54
N TRP A 315 34.85 -1.59 7.46
CA TRP A 315 36.14 -1.88 6.81
C TRP A 315 36.29 -3.37 6.48
N ALA A 316 35.34 -3.85 5.68
CA ALA A 316 35.26 -5.26 5.31
C ALA A 316 36.54 -5.78 4.63
N PRO A 317 36.91 -7.06 4.85
CA PRO A 317 38.03 -7.70 4.18
C PRO A 317 37.87 -7.73 2.65
N LYS A 318 38.98 -7.90 1.91
CA LYS A 318 38.95 -7.98 0.43
C LYS A 318 38.44 -9.32 -0.13
N GLY A 319 38.15 -10.29 0.72
CA GLY A 319 37.64 -11.63 0.36
C GLY A 319 37.24 -12.41 1.61
N TYR A 320 36.75 -13.64 1.44
CA TYR A 320 36.29 -14.50 2.53
C TYR A 320 37.29 -14.53 3.70
N ALA A 321 36.78 -14.21 4.89
CA ALA A 321 37.56 -14.21 6.12
C ALA A 321 36.65 -14.42 7.33
N THR A 322 37.16 -15.05 8.37
CA THR A 322 36.49 -15.09 9.67
C THR A 322 36.62 -13.71 10.32
N VAL A 323 35.51 -13.10 10.73
CA VAL A 323 35.49 -11.80 11.43
C VAL A 323 35.56 -11.99 12.95
N GLY A 324 35.05 -13.11 13.45
CA GLY A 324 35.07 -13.44 14.86
C GLY A 324 34.64 -14.87 15.13
N HIS A 325 34.74 -15.27 16.40
CA HIS A 325 34.28 -16.56 16.90
C HIS A 325 33.26 -16.35 18.02
N VAL A 326 32.22 -17.17 18.01
CA VAL A 326 31.28 -17.35 19.13
C VAL A 326 31.63 -18.67 19.80
N GLN A 327 32.22 -18.61 20.99
CA GLN A 327 32.37 -19.78 21.84
C GLN A 327 31.15 -19.90 22.75
N VAL A 328 30.44 -21.02 22.62
CA VAL A 328 29.30 -21.39 23.46
C VAL A 328 29.83 -22.34 24.55
N ASP A 329 29.86 -21.88 25.79
CA ASP A 329 30.19 -22.70 26.95
C ASP A 329 28.88 -23.24 27.55
N TYR A 330 28.71 -24.55 27.55
CA TYR A 330 27.53 -25.21 28.12
C TYR A 330 27.70 -25.44 29.62
N ALA A 331 26.58 -25.53 30.34
CA ALA A 331 26.57 -25.74 31.79
C ALA A 331 27.18 -27.09 32.23
N ASP A 332 27.27 -28.07 31.31
CA ASP A 332 27.91 -29.37 31.54
C ASP A 332 29.44 -29.34 31.34
N GLY A 333 30.00 -28.18 30.99
CA GLY A 333 31.44 -27.97 30.73
C GLY A 333 31.87 -28.27 29.29
N SER A 334 30.97 -28.76 28.42
CA SER A 334 31.24 -28.89 26.99
C SER A 334 31.26 -27.52 26.29
N ARG A 335 31.88 -27.47 25.11
CA ARG A 335 32.05 -26.23 24.33
C ARG A 335 31.78 -26.45 22.85
N GLN A 336 31.17 -25.46 22.22
CA GLN A 336 31.05 -25.34 20.77
C GLN A 336 31.68 -24.04 20.32
N THR A 337 32.43 -24.05 19.22
CA THR A 337 33.00 -22.85 18.61
C THR A 337 32.39 -22.65 17.24
N ILE A 338 31.88 -21.44 17.00
CA ILE A 338 31.18 -21.08 15.76
C ILE A 338 31.95 -19.92 15.15
N ALA A 339 32.40 -20.06 13.91
CA ALA A 339 33.02 -18.97 13.16
C ALA A 339 31.94 -18.04 12.60
N VAL A 340 32.12 -16.74 12.76
CA VAL A 340 31.35 -15.70 12.07
C VAL A 340 32.15 -15.28 10.84
N GLU A 341 31.60 -15.49 9.65
CA GLU A 341 32.31 -15.32 8.38
C GLU A 341 31.78 -14.12 7.60
N PHE A 342 32.72 -13.31 7.10
CA PHE A 342 32.44 -12.26 6.15
C PHE A 342 31.92 -12.85 4.83
N ASP A 343 30.89 -12.22 4.27
CA ASP A 343 30.20 -12.59 3.02
C ASP A 343 29.44 -13.93 3.08
N ARG A 344 29.36 -14.53 4.28
CA ARG A 344 28.46 -15.64 4.60
C ARG A 344 27.47 -15.23 5.68
N ASP A 345 27.93 -14.86 6.87
CA ASP A 345 27.07 -14.56 8.02
C ASP A 345 26.84 -13.05 8.22
N VAL A 346 27.79 -12.23 7.76
CA VAL A 346 27.74 -10.78 7.90
C VAL A 346 28.47 -10.11 6.75
N SER A 347 28.06 -8.90 6.39
CA SER A 347 28.78 -8.08 5.41
C SER A 347 28.85 -6.62 5.86
N ASN A 348 29.44 -5.80 5.00
CA ASN A 348 29.66 -4.39 5.26
C ASN A 348 28.34 -3.68 5.52
N TRP A 349 28.29 -2.84 6.56
CA TRP A 349 27.11 -2.03 6.86
C TRP A 349 26.80 -1.01 5.76
N TRP A 350 27.80 -0.63 4.97
CA TRP A 350 27.64 0.09 3.70
C TRP A 350 27.46 -0.90 2.55
N ASN A 351 26.83 -0.48 1.45
CA ASN A 351 26.63 -1.33 0.27
C ASN A 351 25.92 -2.65 0.64
N VAL A 352 24.87 -2.51 1.44
CA VAL A 352 24.08 -3.58 2.04
C VAL A 352 23.55 -4.56 1.00
N LEU A 353 24.09 -5.77 1.02
CA LEU A 353 23.63 -6.92 0.25
C LEU A 353 23.48 -8.13 1.19
N PRO A 354 22.38 -8.90 1.11
CA PRO A 354 22.21 -10.10 1.89
C PRO A 354 23.24 -11.17 1.48
N THR A 355 23.61 -12.00 2.44
CA THR A 355 24.59 -13.07 2.27
C THR A 355 23.93 -14.44 2.49
N GLU A 356 24.72 -15.53 2.38
CA GLU A 356 24.20 -16.89 2.52
C GLU A 356 23.47 -17.13 3.85
N ASN A 357 23.91 -16.52 4.96
CA ASN A 357 23.32 -16.65 6.30
C ASN A 357 23.03 -15.29 6.96
N GLY A 358 23.33 -14.17 6.31
CA GLY A 358 23.06 -12.82 6.82
C GLY A 358 21.93 -12.14 6.05
N ASP A 359 20.72 -12.19 6.61
CA ASP A 359 19.56 -11.50 6.04
C ASP A 359 19.61 -10.01 6.37
N VAL A 360 19.32 -9.15 5.39
CA VAL A 360 19.25 -7.70 5.62
C VAL A 360 17.89 -7.39 6.25
N VAL A 361 17.88 -7.10 7.55
CA VAL A 361 16.63 -6.95 8.34
C VAL A 361 16.35 -5.53 8.78
N TRP A 362 17.32 -4.62 8.59
CA TRP A 362 17.14 -3.21 8.82
C TRP A 362 18.02 -2.42 7.86
N THR A 363 17.49 -1.31 7.35
CA THR A 363 18.20 -0.40 6.46
C THR A 363 17.75 1.04 6.69
N ALA A 364 18.65 1.98 6.45
CA ALA A 364 18.39 3.41 6.52
C ALA A 364 19.33 4.18 5.58
N THR A 365 19.13 5.48 5.45
CA THR A 365 20.11 6.40 4.85
C THR A 365 20.58 7.35 5.95
N ASN A 366 21.89 7.48 6.14
CA ASN A 366 22.49 8.51 6.99
C ASN A 366 23.07 9.62 6.12
N GLY A 367 23.76 10.59 6.72
CA GLY A 367 24.35 11.74 6.00
C GLY A 367 25.47 11.36 5.02
N SER A 368 25.93 10.10 5.02
CA SER A 368 27.04 9.62 4.19
C SER A 368 26.61 8.60 3.14
N CYS A 369 25.73 7.67 3.48
CA CYS A 369 25.37 6.57 2.58
C CYS A 369 24.09 5.82 3.02
N TYR A 370 23.72 4.83 2.19
CA TYR A 370 22.75 3.81 2.55
C TYR A 370 23.40 2.72 3.41
N ILE A 371 22.76 2.41 4.54
CA ILE A 371 23.31 1.58 5.61
C ILE A 371 22.35 0.48 6.03
N GLY A 372 22.83 -0.58 6.67
CA GLY A 372 21.98 -1.68 7.11
C GLY A 372 22.60 -2.67 8.09
N LEU A 373 21.75 -3.48 8.71
CA LEU A 373 22.11 -4.53 9.65
C LEU A 373 21.66 -5.91 9.18
N TYR A 374 22.46 -6.89 9.57
CA TYR A 374 22.29 -8.29 9.21
C TYR A 374 21.72 -9.09 10.38
N LEU A 375 20.80 -9.99 10.07
CA LEU A 375 20.36 -11.06 10.94
C LEU A 375 21.06 -12.35 10.51
N ALA A 376 21.93 -12.87 11.36
CA ALA A 376 22.52 -14.19 11.20
C ALA A 376 22.00 -15.17 12.23
N ARG A 377 21.93 -16.45 11.87
CA ARG A 377 21.55 -17.54 12.78
C ARG A 377 22.62 -18.60 12.86
N PHE A 378 22.83 -19.15 14.05
CA PHE A 378 23.81 -20.18 14.31
C PHE A 378 23.18 -21.30 15.11
N ALA A 379 23.23 -22.53 14.59
CA ALA A 379 22.74 -23.70 15.30
C ALA A 379 23.63 -23.99 16.51
N VAL A 380 23.00 -24.29 17.64
CA VAL A 380 23.68 -24.69 18.88
C VAL A 380 23.18 -26.05 19.32
N GLU A 381 23.97 -26.75 20.13
CA GLU A 381 23.51 -27.97 20.78
C GLU A 381 22.36 -27.63 21.72
N ASN A 382 21.34 -28.49 21.74
CA ASN A 382 20.15 -28.33 22.57
C ASN A 382 20.47 -28.63 24.06
N LYS A 383 21.32 -27.80 24.66
CA LYS A 383 21.87 -27.89 26.01
C LYS A 383 21.81 -26.52 26.71
N PRO A 384 21.74 -26.49 28.06
CA PRO A 384 21.83 -25.23 28.81
C PRO A 384 23.14 -24.48 28.54
N ILE A 385 23.06 -23.24 28.10
CA ILE A 385 24.21 -22.37 27.80
C ILE A 385 24.56 -21.54 29.04
N ALA A 386 25.78 -21.71 29.56
CA ALA A 386 26.26 -20.94 30.70
C ALA A 386 26.63 -19.51 30.27
N GLN A 387 27.43 -19.39 29.21
CA GLN A 387 27.91 -18.11 28.68
C GLN A 387 28.30 -18.21 27.20
N LEU A 388 28.32 -17.06 26.53
CA LEU A 388 28.92 -16.86 25.22
C LEU A 388 30.21 -16.06 25.39
N THR A 389 31.27 -16.45 24.71
CA THR A 389 32.46 -15.60 24.54
C THR A 389 32.58 -15.24 23.07
N LEU A 390 32.49 -13.94 22.79
CA LEU A 390 32.66 -13.38 21.45
C LEU A 390 34.08 -12.86 21.32
N GLU A 391 34.81 -13.27 20.27
CA GLU A 391 36.19 -12.86 20.03
C GLU A 391 36.37 -12.40 18.60
N THR A 392 37.05 -11.27 18.38
CA THR A 392 37.38 -10.80 17.02
C THR A 392 38.68 -11.42 16.54
N THR A 393 38.75 -11.68 15.24
CA THR A 393 40.02 -12.03 14.55
C THR A 393 40.83 -10.80 14.17
N GLY A 394 40.26 -9.60 14.29
CA GLY A 394 40.87 -8.33 13.87
C GLY A 394 40.77 -8.06 12.37
N ASN A 395 40.07 -8.90 11.60
CA ASN A 395 39.95 -8.74 10.15
C ASN A 395 38.99 -7.62 9.73
N ALA A 396 38.05 -7.23 10.60
CA ALA A 396 37.11 -6.13 10.40
C ALA A 396 36.71 -5.55 11.75
N VAL A 397 36.16 -4.32 11.76
CA VAL A 397 35.47 -3.81 12.96
C VAL A 397 34.08 -4.45 12.97
N TRP A 398 33.78 -5.23 14.00
CA TRP A 398 32.55 -6.01 14.08
C TRP A 398 31.64 -5.44 15.16
N MET A 399 30.40 -5.12 14.80
CA MET A 399 29.37 -4.67 15.72
C MET A 399 28.36 -5.77 15.97
N VAL A 400 28.02 -6.00 17.23
CA VAL A 400 26.82 -6.74 17.65
C VAL A 400 25.87 -5.77 18.35
N ALA A 401 24.76 -5.45 17.68
CA ALA A 401 23.71 -4.57 18.19
C ALA A 401 22.71 -5.34 19.09
N GLY A 402 22.63 -6.66 18.94
CA GLY A 402 21.80 -7.52 19.78
C GLY A 402 22.07 -8.99 19.53
N ILE A 403 21.79 -9.81 20.57
CA ILE A 403 21.85 -11.27 20.50
C ILE A 403 20.55 -11.80 21.06
N SER A 404 20.00 -12.84 20.43
CA SER A 404 18.83 -13.56 20.93
C SER A 404 19.01 -15.05 20.79
N GLY A 405 18.36 -15.82 21.67
CA GLY A 405 18.26 -17.28 21.55
C GLY A 405 16.83 -17.69 21.25
N GLY A 406 16.63 -18.78 20.52
CA GLY A 406 15.27 -19.27 20.28
C GLY A 406 15.15 -20.54 19.46
N GLU A 407 13.93 -20.76 18.99
CA GLU A 407 13.59 -21.82 18.03
C GLU A 407 14.10 -21.49 16.61
N ALA A 408 13.85 -22.39 15.65
CA ALA A 408 14.17 -22.14 14.26
C ALA A 408 13.21 -21.11 13.63
N VAL A 409 13.73 -19.95 13.22
CA VAL A 409 13.01 -18.93 12.47
C VAL A 409 13.28 -19.15 10.97
N PRO A 410 12.24 -19.39 10.15
CA PRO A 410 12.36 -19.52 8.70
C PRO A 410 12.87 -18.23 8.05
N ARG A 411 13.77 -18.36 7.07
CA ARG A 411 14.32 -17.23 6.33
C ARG A 411 13.37 -16.83 5.20
N LEU A 412 12.34 -16.05 5.52
CA LEU A 412 11.34 -15.54 4.58
C LEU A 412 11.66 -14.09 4.22
N PHE A 413 12.60 -13.90 3.30
CA PHE A 413 13.01 -12.58 2.83
C PHE A 413 13.03 -12.53 1.29
N VAL A 414 12.65 -11.37 0.73
CA VAL A 414 12.69 -11.05 -0.71
C VAL A 414 13.18 -9.61 -0.89
N PRO A 415 13.72 -9.33 -2.07
CA PRO A 415 15.13 -9.34 -2.42
C PRO A 415 15.83 -8.02 -2.01
N ASN A 416 17.13 -7.92 -2.34
CA ASN A 416 18.01 -6.76 -2.17
C ASN A 416 17.25 -5.43 -2.33
N PRO A 417 17.34 -4.51 -1.35
CA PRO A 417 16.91 -3.14 -1.60
C PRO A 417 17.73 -2.64 -2.79
N VAL A 418 17.05 -2.23 -3.86
CA VAL A 418 17.69 -1.48 -4.95
C VAL A 418 17.61 -0.03 -4.51
N TYR A 419 18.73 0.49 -4.05
CA TYR A 419 18.88 1.89 -3.68
C TYR A 419 19.94 2.53 -4.58
N THR A 420 19.76 3.83 -4.85
CA THR A 420 20.75 4.63 -5.56
C THR A 420 21.57 5.36 -4.52
N VAL A 421 22.89 5.20 -4.55
CA VAL A 421 23.82 5.93 -3.67
C VAL A 421 24.40 7.08 -4.47
N GLU A 422 24.61 8.22 -3.82
CA GLU A 422 25.44 9.28 -4.38
C GLU A 422 26.85 8.73 -4.70
N GLY A 423 27.39 9.11 -5.85
CA GLY A 423 28.71 8.70 -6.31
C GLY A 423 29.19 9.59 -7.45
N GLU A 424 30.33 9.25 -8.06
CA GLU A 424 30.94 10.07 -9.12
C GLU A 424 30.02 10.30 -10.33
N THR A 425 29.06 9.40 -10.56
CA THR A 425 28.13 9.46 -11.70
C THR A 425 26.69 9.77 -11.30
N TRP A 426 26.38 9.90 -10.00
CA TRP A 426 25.02 10.08 -9.48
C TRP A 426 25.05 11.02 -8.27
N THR A 427 24.27 12.10 -8.29
CA THR A 427 24.08 12.99 -7.13
C THR A 427 22.59 13.13 -6.83
N PRO A 428 22.16 13.12 -5.56
CA PRO A 428 20.77 13.32 -5.19
C PRO A 428 20.38 14.76 -5.52
N TYR A 429 19.53 14.92 -6.53
CA TYR A 429 18.97 16.21 -6.89
C TYR A 429 17.72 16.45 -6.04
N VAL A 430 17.88 17.15 -4.92
CA VAL A 430 16.74 17.63 -4.10
C VAL A 430 16.07 18.77 -4.87
N TYR A 431 15.01 18.43 -5.60
CA TYR A 431 14.26 19.37 -6.40
C TYR A 431 13.09 19.96 -5.61
N ASP A 432 13.20 21.23 -5.23
CA ASP A 432 12.06 22.01 -4.77
C ASP A 432 11.42 22.70 -5.98
N LEU A 433 10.17 22.35 -6.26
CA LEU A 433 9.36 22.92 -7.34
C LEU A 433 8.86 24.35 -7.02
N SER A 434 9.17 24.89 -5.84
CA SER A 434 8.78 26.24 -5.47
C SER A 434 9.62 27.30 -6.20
N VAL A 435 8.92 28.27 -6.79
CA VAL A 435 9.58 29.43 -7.40
C VAL A 435 9.88 30.45 -6.30
N GLN A 436 11.15 30.83 -6.20
CA GLN A 436 11.60 31.87 -5.28
C GLN A 436 10.98 33.23 -5.66
N PRO A 437 10.41 33.97 -4.69
CA PRO A 437 9.88 35.32 -4.94
C PRO A 437 10.92 36.24 -5.58
N ASP A 438 10.49 37.09 -6.51
CA ASP A 438 11.33 38.09 -7.22
C ASP A 438 12.51 37.51 -8.01
N SER A 439 12.55 36.19 -8.20
CA SER A 439 13.55 35.53 -9.04
C SER A 439 13.25 35.71 -10.53
N ILE A 440 14.21 35.38 -11.41
CA ILE A 440 13.98 35.39 -12.86
C ILE A 440 12.87 34.42 -13.31
N MET A 441 12.53 33.44 -12.46
CA MET A 441 11.46 32.48 -12.71
C MET A 441 10.12 32.94 -12.12
N ASP A 442 10.05 34.10 -11.45
CA ASP A 442 8.82 34.65 -10.87
C ASP A 442 8.04 35.50 -11.88
N PHE A 443 7.02 34.87 -12.47
CA PHE A 443 6.10 35.47 -13.43
C PHE A 443 4.80 35.99 -12.80
N SER A 444 4.71 36.07 -11.46
CA SER A 444 3.48 36.52 -10.78
C SER A 444 3.03 37.92 -11.20
N HIS A 445 3.97 38.76 -11.61
CA HIS A 445 3.73 40.10 -12.15
C HIS A 445 2.93 40.11 -13.47
N MET A 446 2.80 38.98 -14.17
CA MET A 446 1.98 38.87 -15.39
C MET A 446 0.49 38.81 -15.10
N ASN A 447 0.09 38.43 -13.88
CA ASN A 447 -1.31 38.39 -13.47
C ASN A 447 -1.75 39.75 -12.93
N HIS A 448 -2.95 40.19 -13.31
CA HIS A 448 -3.63 41.21 -12.52
C HIS A 448 -4.31 40.56 -11.33
N THR A 449 -4.27 41.24 -10.18
CA THR A 449 -4.92 40.76 -8.96
C THR A 449 -6.03 41.72 -8.52
N PRO A 450 -7.16 41.22 -7.98
CA PRO A 450 -7.58 39.81 -8.01
C PRO A 450 -8.10 39.39 -9.41
N ALA A 451 -8.31 38.08 -9.61
CA ALA A 451 -9.04 37.58 -10.77
C ALA A 451 -10.45 38.18 -10.82
N GLY A 452 -10.91 38.51 -12.03
CA GLY A 452 -12.19 39.18 -12.24
C GLY A 452 -12.18 40.70 -12.07
N LYS A 453 -11.02 41.33 -11.82
CA LYS A 453 -10.87 42.79 -11.70
C LYS A 453 -11.47 43.61 -12.85
N PHE A 454 -11.45 43.07 -14.07
CA PHE A 454 -11.96 43.73 -15.29
C PHE A 454 -13.30 43.14 -15.75
N GLY A 455 -14.05 42.51 -14.84
CA GLY A 455 -15.30 41.83 -15.13
C GLY A 455 -15.10 40.41 -15.68
N ARG A 456 -16.22 39.81 -16.11
CA ARG A 456 -16.24 38.46 -16.67
C ARG A 456 -15.47 38.38 -17.98
N VAL A 457 -14.99 37.18 -18.32
CA VAL A 457 -14.41 36.89 -19.62
C VAL A 457 -15.50 36.87 -20.69
N ILE A 458 -15.19 37.43 -21.86
CA ILE A 458 -16.05 37.46 -23.03
C ILE A 458 -15.31 36.93 -24.26
N ALA A 459 -16.05 36.39 -25.22
CA ALA A 459 -15.55 36.15 -26.57
C ALA A 459 -15.77 37.42 -27.41
N THR A 460 -14.69 37.92 -27.99
CA THR A 460 -14.70 39.04 -28.94
C THR A 460 -15.19 38.59 -30.32
N ALA A 461 -15.59 39.55 -31.17
CA ALA A 461 -16.12 39.25 -32.50
C ALA A 461 -15.12 38.51 -33.42
N ASP A 462 -13.82 38.66 -33.17
CA ASP A 462 -12.73 37.99 -33.87
C ASP A 462 -12.26 36.69 -33.18
N GLY A 463 -13.02 36.18 -32.20
CA GLY A 463 -12.80 34.86 -31.61
C GLY A 463 -11.71 34.80 -30.54
N ARG A 464 -11.33 35.93 -29.93
CA ARG A 464 -10.38 35.99 -28.82
C ARG A 464 -11.10 36.14 -27.48
N PHE A 465 -10.48 35.69 -26.39
CA PHE A 465 -10.93 36.05 -25.06
C PHE A 465 -10.51 37.47 -24.71
N ALA A 466 -11.39 38.23 -24.06
CA ALA A 466 -11.11 39.53 -23.45
C ALA A 466 -11.94 39.67 -22.16
N PHE A 467 -11.80 40.78 -21.44
CA PHE A 467 -12.63 41.07 -20.28
C PHE A 467 -13.74 42.06 -20.62
N ALA A 468 -14.90 41.95 -19.97
CA ALA A 468 -16.06 42.81 -20.25
C ALA A 468 -15.76 44.31 -20.10
N ASP A 469 -14.95 44.69 -19.12
CA ASP A 469 -14.57 46.09 -18.87
C ASP A 469 -13.27 46.49 -19.59
N ALA A 470 -12.68 45.58 -20.37
CA ALA A 470 -11.49 45.81 -21.20
C ALA A 470 -11.54 44.99 -22.51
N PRO A 471 -12.58 45.17 -23.35
CA PRO A 471 -12.83 44.32 -24.52
C PRO A 471 -11.77 44.43 -25.61
N GLU A 472 -11.03 45.55 -25.65
CA GLU A 472 -9.97 45.81 -26.62
C GLU A 472 -8.64 45.12 -26.28
N THR A 473 -8.53 44.51 -25.09
CA THR A 473 -7.30 43.84 -24.63
C THR A 473 -7.52 42.33 -24.58
N PRO A 474 -6.95 41.57 -25.53
CA PRO A 474 -7.06 40.12 -25.51
C PRO A 474 -6.34 39.50 -24.30
N VAL A 475 -6.91 38.43 -23.75
CA VAL A 475 -6.31 37.59 -22.72
C VAL A 475 -6.06 36.19 -23.27
N ARG A 476 -4.94 35.58 -22.85
CA ARG A 476 -4.61 34.17 -23.12
C ARG A 476 -4.55 33.43 -21.80
N PHE A 477 -5.16 32.26 -21.73
CA PHE A 477 -5.15 31.42 -20.54
C PHE A 477 -4.05 30.35 -20.66
N CYS A 478 -3.16 30.30 -19.67
CA CYS A 478 -2.10 29.31 -19.52
C CYS A 478 -2.15 28.77 -18.09
N GLY A 479 -2.23 27.46 -17.95
CA GLY A 479 -2.56 26.85 -16.66
C GLY A 479 -2.50 25.34 -16.63
N ALA A 480 -2.90 24.79 -15.49
CA ALA A 480 -2.87 23.36 -15.19
C ALA A 480 -4.25 22.82 -14.82
N ASN A 481 -4.36 21.49 -14.77
CA ASN A 481 -5.52 20.80 -14.18
C ASN A 481 -5.17 20.38 -12.75
N LEU A 482 -6.09 20.59 -11.82
CA LEU A 482 -6.10 19.89 -10.54
C LEU A 482 -7.13 18.77 -10.64
N CYS A 483 -6.68 17.53 -10.48
CA CYS A 483 -7.51 16.34 -10.65
C CYS A 483 -7.78 15.68 -9.30
N PHE A 484 -9.00 15.19 -9.11
CA PHE A 484 -9.39 14.38 -7.94
C PHE A 484 -9.06 15.08 -6.61
N SER A 485 -8.35 14.41 -5.70
CA SER A 485 -7.98 14.90 -4.36
C SER A 485 -7.07 16.14 -4.38
N ALA A 486 -6.42 16.46 -5.51
CA ALA A 486 -5.62 17.67 -5.65
C ALA A 486 -6.46 18.96 -5.50
N ASN A 487 -7.78 18.87 -5.71
CA ASN A 487 -8.71 19.99 -5.50
C ASN A 487 -9.01 20.24 -4.00
N PHE A 488 -8.69 19.30 -3.11
CA PHE A 488 -9.13 19.27 -1.72
C PHE A 488 -7.96 19.27 -0.74
N GLN A 489 -7.33 20.43 -0.57
CA GLN A 489 -6.13 20.58 0.24
C GLN A 489 -6.42 21.33 1.55
N ASP A 490 -5.51 21.25 2.53
CA ASP A 490 -5.57 22.12 3.70
C ASP A 490 -5.30 23.58 3.32
N ARG A 491 -5.68 24.52 4.20
CA ARG A 491 -5.59 25.96 3.92
C ARG A 491 -4.16 26.41 3.59
N ALA A 492 -3.16 25.91 4.31
CA ALA A 492 -1.78 26.30 4.10
C ALA A 492 -1.27 25.78 2.74
N ALA A 493 -1.70 24.58 2.33
CA ALA A 493 -1.41 24.03 1.02
C ALA A 493 -2.10 24.82 -0.10
N CYS A 494 -3.37 25.23 0.05
CA CYS A 494 -4.06 26.09 -0.93
C CYS A 494 -3.34 27.43 -1.14
N GLU A 495 -2.88 28.07 -0.07
CA GLU A 495 -2.11 29.32 -0.13
C GLU A 495 -0.78 29.14 -0.87
N ARG A 496 -0.01 28.10 -0.51
CA ARG A 496 1.26 27.78 -1.19
C ARG A 496 1.04 27.45 -2.67
N LEU A 497 0.01 26.67 -2.99
CA LEU A 497 -0.32 26.30 -4.36
C LEU A 497 -0.65 27.52 -5.20
N ALA A 498 -1.53 28.40 -4.72
CA ALA A 498 -1.93 29.59 -5.46
C ALA A 498 -0.75 30.54 -5.71
N GLN A 499 0.10 30.76 -4.69
CA GLN A 499 1.30 31.58 -4.82
C GLN A 499 2.28 30.98 -5.84
N ASN A 500 2.60 29.70 -5.72
CA ASN A 500 3.53 29.04 -6.63
C ASN A 500 2.98 29.00 -8.06
N ALA A 501 1.68 28.78 -8.25
CA ALA A 501 1.04 28.81 -9.57
C ALA A 501 1.19 30.18 -10.25
N ALA A 502 0.95 31.27 -9.52
CA ALA A 502 1.14 32.61 -10.06
C ALA A 502 2.60 32.88 -10.40
N ARG A 503 3.54 32.50 -9.52
CA ARG A 503 4.98 32.63 -9.79
C ARG A 503 5.44 31.81 -10.99
N MET A 504 4.85 30.64 -11.24
CA MET A 504 5.11 29.84 -12.45
C MET A 504 4.50 30.46 -13.72
N GLY A 505 3.73 31.55 -13.61
CA GLY A 505 3.11 32.24 -14.73
C GLY A 505 1.75 31.68 -15.14
N TYR A 506 1.14 30.83 -14.30
CA TYR A 506 -0.23 30.38 -14.54
C TYR A 506 -1.22 31.49 -14.20
N ASN A 507 -2.19 31.67 -15.10
CA ASN A 507 -3.30 32.59 -14.93
C ASN A 507 -4.67 31.88 -15.00
N THR A 508 -4.65 30.55 -15.15
CA THR A 508 -5.84 29.72 -15.00
C THR A 508 -5.52 28.39 -14.32
N ILE A 509 -6.51 27.81 -13.64
CA ILE A 509 -6.51 26.42 -13.19
C ILE A 509 -7.86 25.79 -13.52
N ARG A 510 -7.86 24.57 -14.07
CA ARG A 510 -9.08 23.78 -14.22
C ARG A 510 -9.27 22.86 -13.00
N PHE A 511 -10.40 23.00 -12.31
CA PHE A 511 -10.85 22.01 -11.34
C PHE A 511 -11.49 20.86 -12.09
N HIS A 512 -10.85 19.70 -12.04
CA HIS A 512 -11.22 18.51 -12.79
C HIS A 512 -11.46 17.33 -11.84
N HIS A 513 -12.44 16.48 -12.15
CA HIS A 513 -12.86 15.34 -11.31
C HIS A 513 -13.20 15.70 -9.85
N PHE A 514 -13.49 16.98 -9.58
CA PHE A 514 -13.85 17.43 -8.23
C PHE A 514 -15.27 16.97 -7.84
N ASP A 515 -16.13 16.70 -8.82
CA ASP A 515 -17.47 16.16 -8.62
C ASP A 515 -17.45 14.75 -8.00
N CYS A 516 -16.36 13.99 -8.12
CA CYS A 516 -16.14 12.73 -7.39
C CYS A 516 -15.97 12.93 -5.87
N GLY A 517 -15.46 14.10 -5.44
CA GLY A 517 -15.22 14.40 -4.03
C GLY A 517 -16.35 15.20 -3.36
N ILE A 518 -17.00 16.10 -4.12
CA ILE A 518 -18.13 16.88 -3.60
C ILE A 518 -19.50 16.24 -3.86
N GLY A 519 -19.61 15.28 -4.78
CA GLY A 519 -20.84 14.53 -5.01
C GLY A 519 -21.12 13.53 -3.89
N SER A 520 -22.34 13.50 -3.35
CA SER A 520 -22.79 12.44 -2.43
C SER A 520 -23.38 11.26 -3.21
N PHE A 521 -23.04 10.04 -2.80
CA PHE A 521 -23.53 8.78 -3.39
C PHE A 521 -24.85 8.29 -2.79
N SER A 522 -25.34 8.90 -1.70
CA SER A 522 -26.36 8.26 -0.85
C SER A 522 -27.80 8.73 -1.05
N ASP A 523 -28.08 9.90 -1.63
CA ASP A 523 -29.44 10.46 -1.56
C ASP A 523 -29.88 11.18 -2.83
N ALA A 524 -31.18 11.08 -3.11
CA ALA A 524 -31.87 11.58 -4.30
C ALA A 524 -31.96 13.11 -4.45
N VAL A 525 -31.05 13.83 -3.80
CA VAL A 525 -30.90 15.27 -3.92
C VAL A 525 -29.43 15.56 -4.01
N CYS A 526 -29.04 16.36 -5.01
CA CYS A 526 -27.72 16.88 -5.29
C CYS A 526 -27.10 17.66 -4.13
N THR A 527 -26.85 16.97 -3.01
CA THR A 527 -26.28 17.52 -1.80
C THR A 527 -24.78 17.50 -1.98
N LEU A 528 -24.20 18.69 -2.08
CA LEU A 528 -22.75 18.84 -2.15
C LEU A 528 -22.17 18.55 -0.76
N ASN A 529 -21.10 17.76 -0.71
CA ASN A 529 -20.38 17.49 0.53
C ASN A 529 -19.84 18.82 1.10
N PRO A 530 -20.34 19.30 2.26
CA PRO A 530 -20.01 20.63 2.75
C PRO A 530 -18.54 20.74 3.20
N VAL A 531 -17.90 19.63 3.59
CA VAL A 531 -16.50 19.64 4.04
C VAL A 531 -15.55 19.80 2.86
N GLU A 532 -15.76 19.04 1.79
CA GLU A 532 -14.93 19.13 0.58
C GLU A 532 -15.25 20.40 -0.22
N LEU A 533 -16.50 20.86 -0.21
CA LEU A 533 -16.89 22.12 -0.81
C LEU A 533 -16.22 23.33 -0.14
N ASP A 534 -16.09 23.36 1.19
CA ASP A 534 -15.38 24.45 1.90
C ASP A 534 -13.90 24.53 1.48
N LYS A 535 -13.22 23.38 1.32
CA LYS A 535 -11.83 23.34 0.83
C LYS A 535 -11.72 23.88 -0.59
N LEU A 536 -12.64 23.48 -1.46
CA LEU A 536 -12.68 23.93 -2.86
C LEU A 536 -12.98 25.43 -2.95
N ASP A 537 -13.90 25.92 -2.13
CA ASP A 537 -14.23 27.34 -2.02
C ASP A 537 -13.03 28.17 -1.54
N TYR A 538 -12.29 27.67 -0.54
CA TYR A 538 -11.08 28.32 -0.06
C TYR A 538 -9.98 28.35 -1.13
N LEU A 539 -9.81 27.25 -1.86
CA LEU A 539 -8.87 27.18 -2.98
C LEU A 539 -9.22 28.21 -4.07
N LEU A 540 -10.49 28.29 -4.48
CA LEU A 540 -10.95 29.32 -5.44
C LEU A 540 -10.64 30.72 -4.94
N TYR A 541 -10.89 31.00 -3.65
CA TYR A 541 -10.55 32.28 -3.04
C TYR A 541 -9.05 32.58 -3.11
N CYS A 542 -8.18 31.62 -2.76
CA CYS A 542 -6.73 31.79 -2.85
C CYS A 542 -6.27 32.08 -4.29
N LEU A 543 -6.78 31.33 -5.27
CA LEU A 543 -6.49 31.55 -6.69
C LEU A 543 -6.94 32.94 -7.16
N LYS A 544 -8.14 33.36 -6.75
CA LYS A 544 -8.67 34.70 -7.02
C LYS A 544 -7.73 35.79 -6.51
N GLN A 545 -7.22 35.67 -5.28
CA GLN A 545 -6.26 36.66 -4.73
C GLN A 545 -4.97 36.75 -5.55
N GLN A 546 -4.56 35.66 -6.21
CA GLN A 546 -3.36 35.58 -7.04
C GLN A 546 -3.61 35.88 -8.53
N GLY A 547 -4.81 36.33 -8.90
CA GLY A 547 -5.12 36.69 -10.29
C GLY A 547 -5.37 35.51 -11.21
N ILE A 548 -5.59 34.32 -10.64
CA ILE A 548 -5.77 33.07 -11.38
C ILE A 548 -7.28 32.79 -11.56
N TYR A 549 -7.70 32.64 -12.81
CA TYR A 549 -9.06 32.28 -13.19
C TYR A 549 -9.30 30.78 -13.08
N VAL A 550 -10.56 30.36 -13.00
CA VAL A 550 -10.93 28.95 -12.84
C VAL A 550 -11.81 28.47 -13.99
N SER A 551 -11.50 27.28 -14.50
CA SER A 551 -12.41 26.49 -15.36
C SER A 551 -12.91 25.28 -14.58
N ILE A 552 -14.14 24.85 -14.84
CA ILE A 552 -14.73 23.68 -14.16
C ILE A 552 -15.47 22.78 -15.13
N ASP A 553 -15.76 21.56 -14.67
CA ASP A 553 -16.69 20.63 -15.32
C ASP A 553 -18.01 20.57 -14.55
N LEU A 554 -19.13 20.45 -15.26
CA LEU A 554 -20.45 20.21 -14.64
C LEU A 554 -20.78 18.71 -14.55
N PHE A 555 -20.06 17.88 -15.28
CA PHE A 555 -19.99 16.43 -15.11
C PHE A 555 -18.63 15.93 -15.57
N SER A 556 -18.03 15.02 -14.80
CA SER A 556 -16.88 14.26 -15.27
C SER A 556 -16.99 12.78 -14.95
N ASP A 557 -17.07 12.42 -13.67
CA ASP A 557 -17.04 11.03 -13.21
C ASP A 557 -17.72 10.84 -11.84
N ARG A 558 -18.61 11.76 -11.42
CA ARG A 558 -19.39 11.57 -10.19
C ARG A 558 -20.24 10.30 -10.31
N ALA A 559 -20.18 9.43 -9.31
CA ALA A 559 -21.12 8.32 -9.25
C ALA A 559 -22.53 8.79 -8.88
N ILE A 560 -23.48 7.93 -9.21
CA ILE A 560 -24.91 8.18 -9.06
C ILE A 560 -25.45 7.04 -8.20
N GLY A 561 -26.20 7.38 -7.16
CA GLY A 561 -26.86 6.37 -6.34
C GLY A 561 -27.82 5.49 -7.16
N GLN A 562 -28.03 4.26 -6.71
CA GLN A 562 -29.00 3.35 -7.32
C GLN A 562 -30.42 3.94 -7.22
N GLY A 563 -31.20 3.85 -8.31
CA GLY A 563 -32.59 4.32 -8.35
C GLY A 563 -32.77 5.82 -8.56
N ILE A 564 -31.69 6.60 -8.67
CA ILE A 564 -31.74 8.03 -9.01
C ILE A 564 -32.17 8.26 -10.46
N ILE A 565 -31.78 7.36 -11.35
CA ILE A 565 -32.26 7.26 -12.74
C ILE A 565 -33.16 6.02 -12.79
N PRO A 566 -34.49 6.14 -12.56
CA PRO A 566 -35.37 4.99 -12.37
C PRO A 566 -35.42 4.01 -13.55
N GLU A 567 -35.16 4.50 -14.76
CA GLU A 567 -35.19 3.73 -16.00
C GLU A 567 -33.94 2.86 -16.17
N ALA A 568 -32.80 3.27 -15.60
CA ALA A 568 -31.52 2.59 -15.77
C ALA A 568 -31.36 1.44 -14.77
N PRO A 569 -30.99 0.22 -15.21
CA PRO A 569 -30.76 -0.90 -14.32
C PRO A 569 -29.48 -0.68 -13.50
N ALA A 570 -29.38 -1.34 -12.34
CA ALA A 570 -28.24 -1.24 -11.44
C ALA A 570 -26.89 -1.65 -12.08
N SER A 571 -26.92 -2.38 -13.19
CA SER A 571 -25.76 -2.80 -13.97
C SER A 571 -25.17 -1.70 -14.86
N VAL A 572 -25.89 -0.59 -15.08
CA VAL A 572 -25.33 0.57 -15.78
C VAL A 572 -24.56 1.39 -14.76
N HIS A 573 -23.28 1.09 -14.66
CA HIS A 573 -22.37 1.72 -13.73
C HIS A 573 -21.84 3.03 -14.32
N HIS A 574 -21.96 4.14 -13.58
CA HIS A 574 -21.26 5.43 -13.81
C HIS A 574 -21.46 6.16 -15.15
N ASP A 575 -22.20 5.61 -16.12
CA ASP A 575 -22.27 6.17 -17.47
C ASP A 575 -23.40 7.20 -17.65
N LEU A 576 -23.35 8.28 -16.87
CA LEU A 576 -24.26 9.41 -17.07
C LEU A 576 -24.06 10.05 -18.45
N LYS A 577 -22.84 9.99 -19.01
CA LYS A 577 -22.52 10.59 -20.31
C LYS A 577 -23.38 10.02 -21.41
N ALA A 578 -23.49 8.69 -21.49
CA ALA A 578 -24.36 8.08 -22.49
C ALA A 578 -25.86 8.24 -22.15
N LEU A 579 -26.24 8.44 -20.89
CA LEU A 579 -27.65 8.55 -20.51
C LEU A 579 -28.23 9.96 -20.64
N ILE A 580 -27.44 11.02 -20.41
CA ILE A 580 -27.86 12.43 -20.46
C ILE A 580 -28.60 12.77 -21.78
N PRO A 581 -28.13 12.34 -22.97
CA PRO A 581 -28.79 12.67 -24.23
C PRO A 581 -30.15 11.98 -24.47
N VAL A 582 -30.43 10.85 -23.80
CA VAL A 582 -31.55 9.95 -24.16
C VAL A 582 -32.57 9.71 -23.03
N LEU A 583 -32.25 10.10 -21.79
CA LEU A 583 -33.16 10.01 -20.64
C LEU A 583 -33.41 11.37 -19.98
N ASP A 584 -34.69 11.72 -19.84
CA ASP A 584 -35.12 12.95 -19.16
C ASP A 584 -34.72 12.97 -17.68
N SER A 585 -34.74 11.82 -17.01
CA SER A 585 -34.31 11.67 -15.61
C SER A 585 -32.81 11.94 -15.42
N ALA A 586 -31.97 11.46 -16.34
CA ALA A 586 -30.52 11.72 -16.36
C ALA A 586 -30.22 13.20 -16.57
N MET A 587 -30.88 13.82 -17.56
CA MET A 587 -30.81 15.26 -17.79
C MET A 587 -31.31 16.08 -16.59
N ALA A 588 -32.39 15.65 -15.93
CA ALA A 588 -32.92 16.31 -14.74
C ALA A 588 -31.95 16.25 -13.56
N ASN A 589 -31.31 15.09 -13.35
CA ASN A 589 -30.27 14.92 -12.33
C ASN A 589 -29.07 15.85 -12.59
N TRP A 590 -28.55 15.85 -13.82
CA TRP A 590 -27.45 16.73 -14.21
C TRP A 590 -27.78 18.22 -14.00
N LYS A 591 -28.99 18.64 -14.38
CA LYS A 591 -29.49 20.02 -14.13
C LYS A 591 -29.60 20.34 -12.65
N ALA A 592 -30.04 19.39 -11.82
CA ALA A 592 -30.17 19.59 -10.38
C ALA A 592 -28.79 19.76 -9.71
N TYR A 593 -27.80 18.95 -10.09
CA TYR A 593 -26.42 19.07 -9.61
C TYR A 593 -25.81 20.41 -10.03
N THR A 594 -25.88 20.71 -11.32
CA THR A 594 -25.40 21.97 -11.90
C THR A 594 -26.00 23.18 -11.19
N ARG A 595 -27.31 23.17 -10.94
CA ARG A 595 -27.98 24.27 -10.22
C ARG A 595 -27.46 24.40 -8.80
N SER A 596 -27.29 23.29 -8.09
CA SER A 596 -26.80 23.29 -6.71
C SER A 596 -25.39 23.88 -6.62
N LEU A 597 -24.48 23.44 -7.50
CA LEU A 597 -23.12 23.97 -7.57
C LEU A 597 -23.07 25.44 -7.96
N LEU A 598 -23.72 25.83 -9.06
CA LEU A 598 -23.60 27.19 -9.60
C LEU A 598 -24.33 28.25 -8.77
N THR A 599 -25.33 27.86 -7.97
CA THR A 599 -26.05 28.77 -7.07
C THR A 599 -25.50 28.79 -5.64
N HIS A 600 -24.57 27.88 -5.31
CA HIS A 600 -23.85 27.90 -4.04
C HIS A 600 -23.05 29.20 -3.89
N VAL A 601 -23.13 29.80 -2.70
CA VAL A 601 -22.41 31.02 -2.33
C VAL A 601 -21.12 30.64 -1.62
N ASN A 602 -19.99 30.95 -2.25
CA ASN A 602 -18.68 30.73 -1.66
C ASN A 602 -18.52 31.65 -0.43
N PRO A 603 -18.27 31.12 0.78
CA PRO A 603 -18.21 31.91 2.01
C PRO A 603 -16.96 32.81 2.10
N TYR A 604 -15.96 32.62 1.24
CA TYR A 604 -14.73 33.42 1.22
C TYR A 604 -14.80 34.54 0.19
N THR A 605 -15.43 34.32 -0.98
CA THR A 605 -15.62 35.37 -1.99
C THR A 605 -16.94 36.14 -1.84
N GLN A 606 -17.90 35.60 -1.07
CA GLN A 606 -19.26 36.15 -0.87
C GLN A 606 -20.08 36.23 -2.17
N LEU A 607 -19.72 35.45 -3.19
CA LEU A 607 -20.39 35.40 -4.47
C LEU A 607 -20.92 33.99 -4.72
N ALA A 608 -22.07 33.90 -5.39
CA ALA A 608 -22.47 32.63 -5.97
C ALA A 608 -21.49 32.26 -7.09
N TRP A 609 -21.20 30.98 -7.28
CA TRP A 609 -20.24 30.54 -8.30
C TRP A 609 -20.58 31.05 -9.71
N LYS A 610 -21.87 31.08 -10.07
CA LYS A 610 -22.34 31.66 -11.35
C LYS A 610 -22.10 33.17 -11.50
N ASP A 611 -21.96 33.88 -10.38
CA ASP A 611 -21.83 35.34 -10.32
C ASP A 611 -20.36 35.75 -10.06
N ASP A 612 -19.45 34.81 -9.78
CA ASP A 612 -18.03 35.10 -9.54
C ASP A 612 -17.25 35.20 -10.87
N PRO A 613 -16.72 36.39 -11.24
CA PRO A 613 -15.96 36.58 -12.49
C PRO A 613 -14.62 35.83 -12.54
N THR A 614 -14.22 35.17 -11.46
CA THR A 614 -13.08 34.23 -11.44
C THR A 614 -13.37 32.99 -12.27
N LEU A 615 -14.63 32.53 -12.31
CA LEU A 615 -15.07 31.43 -13.16
C LEU A 615 -15.19 31.92 -14.61
N PHE A 616 -14.24 31.52 -15.46
CA PHE A 616 -14.21 32.01 -16.86
C PHE A 616 -14.73 31.01 -17.88
N SER A 617 -14.70 29.71 -17.56
CA SER A 617 -15.02 28.64 -18.49
C SER A 617 -15.72 27.48 -17.79
N ILE A 618 -16.69 26.89 -18.48
CA ILE A 618 -17.44 25.73 -18.04
C ILE A 618 -17.40 24.68 -19.13
N CYS A 619 -16.90 23.49 -18.81
CA CYS A 619 -17.13 22.28 -19.58
C CYS A 619 -18.44 21.64 -19.09
N VAL A 620 -19.39 21.42 -20.00
CA VAL A 620 -20.73 20.92 -19.64
C VAL A 620 -20.67 19.43 -19.26
N ASP A 621 -19.93 18.67 -20.05
CA ASP A 621 -19.64 17.25 -19.83
C ASP A 621 -18.24 16.97 -20.39
N ASN A 622 -17.39 16.39 -19.54
CA ASN A 622 -16.01 16.09 -19.88
C ASN A 622 -15.92 14.95 -20.90
N GLU A 623 -15.28 15.20 -22.04
CA GLU A 623 -15.06 14.18 -23.08
C GLU A 623 -16.39 13.52 -23.50
N ASP A 624 -17.39 14.35 -23.78
CA ASP A 624 -18.73 13.94 -24.27
C ASP A 624 -18.66 13.44 -25.73
N ASN A 625 -17.91 12.37 -25.96
CA ASN A 625 -17.78 11.71 -27.25
C ASN A 625 -18.74 10.54 -27.33
N LEU A 626 -19.98 10.81 -27.76
CA LEU A 626 -21.04 9.80 -27.86
C LEU A 626 -20.61 8.48 -28.52
N THR A 627 -19.77 8.54 -29.56
CA THR A 627 -19.25 7.35 -30.29
C THR A 627 -18.45 6.38 -29.42
N TYR A 628 -17.98 6.82 -28.25
CA TYR A 628 -17.22 5.99 -27.33
C TYR A 628 -18.11 5.30 -26.28
N TRP A 629 -19.21 5.96 -25.87
CA TRP A 629 -20.01 5.55 -24.71
C TRP A 629 -21.33 4.83 -25.07
N TRP A 630 -21.91 5.13 -26.24
CA TRP A 630 -23.29 4.71 -26.56
C TRP A 630 -23.54 3.19 -26.56
N ASP A 631 -22.50 2.38 -26.76
CA ASP A 631 -22.61 0.93 -26.96
C ASP A 631 -21.87 0.09 -25.92
N GLU A 632 -21.33 0.75 -24.88
CA GLU A 632 -20.60 0.12 -23.78
C GLU A 632 -21.48 -0.85 -22.99
N TRP A 633 -22.76 -0.51 -22.82
CA TRP A 633 -23.74 -1.32 -22.10
C TRP A 633 -24.91 -1.75 -23.00
N PRO A 634 -25.34 -3.03 -22.97
CA PRO A 634 -26.45 -3.50 -23.79
C PRO A 634 -27.74 -2.68 -23.63
N TYR A 635 -28.11 -2.34 -22.38
CA TYR A 635 -29.27 -1.49 -22.11
C TYR A 635 -29.18 -0.11 -22.77
N VAL A 636 -28.01 0.52 -22.72
CA VAL A 636 -27.78 1.86 -23.28
C VAL A 636 -27.85 1.79 -24.80
N ARG A 637 -27.23 0.77 -25.41
CA ARG A 637 -27.32 0.50 -26.85
C ARG A 637 -28.77 0.35 -27.30
N ASP A 638 -29.54 -0.53 -26.65
CA ASP A 638 -30.95 -0.77 -26.96
C ASP A 638 -31.78 0.51 -26.85
N LEU A 639 -31.48 1.34 -25.83
CA LEU A 639 -32.12 2.64 -25.65
C LEU A 639 -31.79 3.60 -26.81
N TYR A 640 -30.53 3.68 -27.23
CA TYR A 640 -30.14 4.51 -28.38
C TYR A 640 -30.79 4.03 -29.68
N ASP A 641 -30.83 2.72 -29.93
CA ASP A 641 -31.50 2.15 -31.09
C ASP A 641 -33.00 2.48 -31.10
N GLN A 642 -33.65 2.39 -29.93
CA GLN A 642 -35.05 2.80 -29.77
C GLN A 642 -35.23 4.29 -30.06
N ARG A 643 -34.43 5.18 -29.44
CA ARG A 643 -34.53 6.64 -29.64
C ARG A 643 -34.24 7.04 -31.08
N PHE A 644 -33.30 6.38 -31.73
CA PHE A 644 -32.98 6.62 -33.13
C PHE A 644 -34.12 6.18 -34.05
N ALA A 645 -34.75 5.03 -33.79
CA ALA A 645 -35.93 4.60 -34.54
C ALA A 645 -37.13 5.55 -34.35
N GLU A 646 -37.36 6.03 -33.12
CA GLU A 646 -38.36 7.06 -32.81
C GLU A 646 -38.11 8.35 -33.59
N TRP A 647 -36.84 8.80 -33.65
CA TRP A 647 -36.43 9.97 -34.41
C TRP A 647 -36.62 9.78 -35.93
N LEU A 648 -36.20 8.63 -36.48
CA LEU A 648 -36.41 8.31 -37.90
C LEU A 648 -37.89 8.32 -38.27
N ALA A 649 -38.75 7.78 -37.41
CA ALA A 649 -40.20 7.81 -37.62
C ALA A 649 -40.73 9.26 -37.61
N ALA A 650 -40.27 10.09 -36.67
CA ALA A 650 -40.66 11.51 -36.59
C ALA A 650 -40.20 12.32 -37.82
N GLU A 651 -39.05 11.99 -38.40
CA GLU A 651 -38.51 12.63 -39.62
C GLU A 651 -39.10 12.06 -40.92
N GLY A 652 -40.06 11.12 -40.85
CA GLY A 652 -40.65 10.48 -42.02
C GLY A 652 -39.71 9.53 -42.76
N LYS A 653 -38.69 9.01 -42.07
CA LYS A 653 -37.63 8.13 -42.57
C LYS A 653 -37.68 6.72 -41.96
N ALA A 654 -38.86 6.29 -41.53
CA ALA A 654 -39.05 4.97 -40.94
C ALA A 654 -38.59 3.87 -41.92
N GLY A 655 -37.72 2.96 -41.45
CA GLY A 655 -37.22 1.81 -42.22
C GLY A 655 -35.88 2.01 -42.91
N LEU A 656 -35.16 3.10 -42.66
CA LEU A 656 -33.73 3.18 -42.99
C LEU A 656 -32.92 2.39 -41.95
N ASP A 657 -32.33 1.28 -42.37
CA ASP A 657 -31.21 0.63 -41.67
C ASP A 657 -29.90 1.28 -42.14
N GLY A 658 -28.92 1.41 -41.24
CA GLY A 658 -27.71 2.24 -41.42
C GLY A 658 -26.71 1.82 -42.51
N GLU A 659 -27.14 1.14 -43.57
CA GLU A 659 -26.32 0.75 -44.73
C GLU A 659 -26.65 1.52 -46.03
N ALA A 660 -27.52 2.54 -45.97
CA ALA A 660 -27.95 3.32 -47.15
C ALA A 660 -27.02 4.48 -47.55
#